data_AF-A0A7R9LZH0-F1
#
_entry.id   AF-A0A7R9LZH0-F1
#
_cell.length_a   1.000
_cell.length_b   1.000
_cell.length_c   1.000
_cell.angle_alpha   90.00
_cell.angle_beta   90.00
_cell.angle_gamma   90.00
#
_symmetry.space_group_name_H-M   'P 1'
#
loop_
_entity.id
_entity.type
_entity.pdbx_description
1 polymer ?
#
loop_
_entity_poly.entity_id
_entity_poly.type
_entity_poly.pdbx_seq_one_letter_code
_entity_poly.pdbx_strand_id
1 'polypeptide(L)'
;MVDKPLKPVMVWFYGGGFVVGSIFQFPNYNGSVLATHDIVFVSINYRLGEFGFMYSGDESAPGNMGLYDQQLALQWVKKHIHKFGGDPNMVTIFGESAGSWSVSAHILSPLSKGLFRRAIMESAAQLSSRHRPIITKTEAISYAKQLANHFNCTDNKWVQCLRGIDATLIQDYHIQTNNTYYINTIIGTDILPYSAQVAFEKKEFNRDIELIAGVTELEGSAMAYFQYPILQTDNVTKQDFNDLVQQNEPTFHNLNVKNISEFYLRDIDDTNSSAIRHQFFSFYGDVLITCPTYLFAKLFAQNTAKENNVFFYEWTYGSSDMAIDKIMGVTHGADLRYTKISIKDMNPWNENLLKMLEFLCYIHHLEINSYVDVNTSSGIVRGQTIQVLNQTINEFLGIPFAEPPVGDLSEDCLVLNIWSPQVSDINVVDKPLKPVMVWIYGGGFTFGSIFQFPTHNGSVLATHDIVFVSINYRLGAFGFLYSSDESSPGNMGLYDQQLALQWVKQDIHKFGGDPNMVTIFGESAGSWSVSVHILSPLSKGLFRRAIMESAAQLEDCLVLNIWSPPVSDIKVVDKPLKPVMVWIYGGAFVVGSIFQFPNYNGSVLATHDIVFVSINYRLGAFGFLYSGDESSPGNMGLYDQQLALQWVKQNIHKFGGDPDMVTIFGESAGSWSVSAHILSPLSKGLFRRAIMESAAQLFSKNRPLITKTEAISDAKQLADHFNCTDDKWIQCLRGIDATLIQDYHIQTNNTYHINAIIGTDILPYSAQVAFEKKEFNRDIELIAGTTELEGSALAVGPTFHTLNVRNITEYYLRDIDDTNSSAIRHQFFSFYGDVLITCPTYLFAKLFAQNTAKENNVFFYEWTYKSSDTPIDQLLGVTHGAELPYKTGFIGKMAAFDG
;
A
#
# COMPACT_ATOMS: atom_id res chain seq x y z
N MET A 1 -40.80 51.13 -30.47
CA MET A 1 -40.53 51.57 -29.09
C MET A 1 -39.20 52.31 -29.12
N VAL A 2 -38.94 53.23 -28.17
CA VAL A 2 -37.63 53.90 -28.12
C VAL A 2 -36.58 52.88 -27.68
N ASP A 3 -35.43 52.85 -28.35
CA ASP A 3 -34.29 52.03 -27.97
C ASP A 3 -33.76 52.50 -26.60
N LYS A 4 -34.14 51.78 -25.54
CA LYS A 4 -33.49 51.95 -24.24
C LYS A 4 -32.09 51.35 -24.32
N PRO A 5 -31.07 51.98 -23.71
CA PRO A 5 -29.74 51.38 -23.61
C PRO A 5 -29.84 50.02 -22.90
N LEU A 6 -29.10 49.04 -23.41
CA LEU A 6 -28.98 47.74 -22.77
C LEU A 6 -28.13 47.88 -21.49
N LYS A 7 -28.55 47.17 -20.44
CA LYS A 7 -28.02 47.27 -19.08
C LYS A 7 -26.92 46.25 -18.80
N PRO A 8 -25.99 46.50 -17.87
CA PRO A 8 -25.09 45.45 -17.38
C PRO A 8 -25.88 44.26 -16.81
N VAL A 9 -25.32 43.06 -16.96
CA VAL A 9 -25.94 41.80 -16.55
C VAL A 9 -25.12 41.17 -15.43
N MET A 10 -25.76 40.72 -14.36
CA MET A 10 -25.10 39.95 -13.29
C MET A 10 -25.71 38.55 -13.22
N VAL A 11 -24.88 37.51 -13.38
CA VAL A 11 -25.30 36.10 -13.36
C VAL A 11 -24.80 35.43 -12.09
N TRP A 12 -25.74 35.01 -11.23
CA TRP A 12 -25.50 34.42 -9.92
C TRP A 12 -25.39 32.90 -9.96
N PHE A 13 -24.30 32.36 -9.40
CA PHE A 13 -24.13 30.96 -9.01
C PHE A 13 -24.16 30.87 -7.47
N TYR A 14 -25.04 30.04 -6.90
CA TYR A 14 -25.14 29.88 -5.45
C TYR A 14 -24.00 29.03 -4.86
N GLY A 15 -23.73 29.20 -3.57
CA GLY A 15 -22.84 28.35 -2.77
C GLY A 15 -23.51 27.07 -2.27
N GLY A 16 -22.86 26.41 -1.29
CA GLY A 16 -23.35 25.15 -0.69
C GLY A 16 -22.50 23.90 -1.00
N GLY A 17 -21.20 24.07 -1.22
CA GLY A 17 -20.24 22.96 -1.26
C GLY A 17 -20.44 21.93 -2.38
N PHE A 18 -21.07 22.33 -3.50
CA PHE A 18 -21.45 21.44 -4.62
C PHE A 18 -22.45 20.31 -4.30
N VAL A 19 -22.91 20.19 -3.06
CA VAL A 19 -23.85 19.13 -2.61
C VAL A 19 -25.26 19.68 -2.37
N VAL A 20 -25.38 20.87 -1.77
CA VAL A 20 -26.67 21.53 -1.48
C VAL A 20 -26.73 22.91 -2.14
N GLY A 21 -27.94 23.41 -2.41
CA GLY A 21 -28.14 24.72 -3.04
C GLY A 21 -29.34 24.77 -3.99
N SER A 22 -30.05 25.91 -4.03
CA SER A 22 -30.91 26.30 -5.15
C SER A 22 -31.16 27.81 -5.13
N ILE A 23 -31.58 28.39 -6.26
CA ILE A 23 -31.97 29.81 -6.34
C ILE A 23 -33.17 30.18 -5.45
N PHE A 24 -33.88 29.21 -4.89
CA PHE A 24 -35.05 29.39 -4.04
C PHE A 24 -34.77 29.19 -2.54
N GLN A 25 -33.61 28.64 -2.18
CA GLN A 25 -33.34 28.15 -0.82
C GLN A 25 -33.23 29.26 0.23
N PHE A 26 -32.66 30.41 -0.13
CA PHE A 26 -32.44 31.53 0.77
C PHE A 26 -33.07 32.83 0.23
N PRO A 27 -33.81 33.62 1.04
CA PRO A 27 -34.34 34.91 0.62
C PRO A 27 -33.26 35.86 0.07
N ASN A 28 -32.02 35.76 0.57
CA ASN A 28 -30.86 36.55 0.17
C ASN A 28 -30.38 36.26 -1.27
N TYR A 29 -30.89 35.19 -1.92
CA TYR A 29 -30.62 34.92 -3.33
C TYR A 29 -31.58 35.67 -4.27
N ASN A 30 -32.64 36.31 -3.73
CA ASN A 30 -33.56 37.13 -4.51
C ASN A 30 -32.89 38.40 -5.04
N GLY A 31 -32.67 38.46 -6.35
CA GLY A 31 -32.08 39.61 -7.04
C GLY A 31 -32.94 40.88 -7.12
N SER A 32 -34.12 40.93 -6.48
CA SER A 32 -35.03 42.08 -6.59
C SER A 32 -34.41 43.41 -6.15
N VAL A 33 -33.51 43.41 -5.15
CA VAL A 33 -32.82 44.63 -4.68
C VAL A 33 -31.74 45.06 -5.69
N LEU A 34 -30.97 44.12 -6.22
CA LEU A 34 -30.01 44.36 -7.30
C LEU A 34 -30.71 44.90 -8.57
N ALA A 35 -31.88 44.37 -8.93
CA ALA A 35 -32.65 44.82 -10.08
C ALA A 35 -33.16 46.29 -9.97
N THR A 36 -33.10 46.92 -8.80
CA THR A 36 -33.36 48.37 -8.67
C THR A 36 -32.18 49.22 -9.14
N HIS A 37 -30.95 48.69 -9.16
CA HIS A 37 -29.71 49.38 -9.50
C HIS A 37 -29.39 49.38 -11.01
N ASP A 38 -30.42 49.59 -11.84
CA ASP A 38 -30.37 49.67 -13.32
C ASP A 38 -29.58 48.55 -14.06
N ILE A 39 -29.55 47.34 -13.49
CA ILE A 39 -28.95 46.12 -14.05
C ILE A 39 -30.00 45.05 -14.34
N VAL A 40 -29.61 44.00 -15.09
CA VAL A 40 -30.38 42.76 -15.23
C VAL A 40 -29.72 41.66 -14.39
N PHE A 41 -30.41 41.22 -13.33
CA PHE A 41 -29.99 40.07 -12.54
C PHE A 41 -30.52 38.76 -13.15
N VAL A 42 -29.66 37.75 -13.19
CA VAL A 42 -29.97 36.37 -13.59
C VAL A 42 -29.48 35.46 -12.46
N SER A 43 -30.27 34.46 -12.08
CA SER A 43 -29.81 33.36 -11.23
C SER A 43 -30.20 32.04 -11.88
N ILE A 44 -29.38 31.01 -11.69
CA ILE A 44 -29.53 29.73 -12.39
C ILE A 44 -29.45 28.57 -11.40
N ASN A 45 -30.18 27.50 -11.67
CA ASN A 45 -29.95 26.20 -11.04
C ASN A 45 -28.98 25.39 -11.90
N TYR A 46 -28.12 24.62 -11.25
CA TYR A 46 -27.19 23.68 -11.86
C TYR A 46 -27.14 22.41 -11.02
N ARG A 47 -26.78 21.27 -11.61
CA ARG A 47 -26.74 19.99 -10.89
C ARG A 47 -25.66 19.95 -9.81
N LEU A 48 -26.01 19.29 -8.73
CA LEU A 48 -25.23 19.12 -7.50
C LEU A 48 -25.05 17.63 -7.20
N GLY A 49 -24.19 17.31 -6.24
CA GLY A 49 -23.92 15.94 -5.84
C GLY A 49 -23.29 15.12 -6.97
N GLU A 50 -23.52 13.83 -6.91
CA GLU A 50 -23.14 12.81 -7.89
C GLU A 50 -23.72 13.17 -9.27
N PHE A 51 -24.95 13.69 -9.30
CA PHE A 51 -25.66 14.11 -10.52
C PHE A 51 -25.00 15.30 -11.23
N GLY A 52 -24.24 16.11 -10.50
CA GLY A 52 -23.50 17.26 -11.01
C GLY A 52 -22.03 16.98 -11.32
N PHE A 53 -21.38 16.08 -10.57
CA PHE A 53 -19.91 16.01 -10.55
C PHE A 53 -19.30 14.60 -10.67
N MET A 54 -20.09 13.51 -10.64
CA MET A 54 -19.55 12.15 -10.81
C MET A 54 -18.85 11.96 -12.17
N TYR A 55 -17.70 11.29 -12.17
CA TYR A 55 -16.98 10.88 -13.37
C TYR A 55 -16.77 9.36 -13.41
N SER A 56 -17.15 8.73 -14.53
CA SER A 56 -17.07 7.28 -14.74
C SER A 56 -15.79 6.79 -15.42
N GLY A 57 -15.03 7.70 -16.03
CA GLY A 57 -13.97 7.39 -17.00
C GLY A 57 -14.42 7.64 -18.45
N ASP A 58 -15.72 7.51 -18.73
CA ASP A 58 -16.30 7.53 -20.08
C ASP A 58 -17.37 8.63 -20.28
N GLU A 59 -17.98 8.69 -21.47
CA GLU A 59 -19.07 9.64 -21.79
C GLU A 59 -20.37 9.40 -21.00
N SER A 60 -20.52 8.28 -20.28
CA SER A 60 -21.76 7.98 -19.57
C SER A 60 -21.92 8.79 -18.27
N ALA A 61 -20.81 9.23 -17.67
CA ALA A 61 -20.76 10.31 -16.70
C ALA A 61 -19.42 11.07 -16.87
N PRO A 62 -19.36 12.13 -17.70
CA PRO A 62 -18.09 12.76 -18.09
C PRO A 62 -17.54 13.77 -17.07
N GLY A 63 -18.09 13.83 -15.85
CA GLY A 63 -17.72 14.79 -14.82
C GLY A 63 -18.21 16.22 -15.11
N ASN A 64 -18.12 17.10 -14.11
CA ASN A 64 -18.38 18.55 -14.24
C ASN A 64 -19.72 18.96 -14.90
N MET A 65 -20.74 18.09 -14.89
CA MET A 65 -22.06 18.37 -15.47
C MET A 65 -22.73 19.61 -14.87
N GLY A 66 -22.47 19.92 -13.59
CA GLY A 66 -22.88 21.18 -12.97
C GLY A 66 -22.22 22.42 -13.60
N LEU A 67 -20.93 22.35 -13.95
CA LEU A 67 -20.25 23.43 -14.70
C LEU A 67 -20.77 23.53 -16.15
N TYR A 68 -21.14 22.41 -16.77
CA TYR A 68 -21.77 22.41 -18.10
C TYR A 68 -23.17 23.03 -18.08
N ASP A 69 -23.97 22.81 -17.03
CA ASP A 69 -25.25 23.48 -16.83
C ASP A 69 -25.06 25.01 -16.73
N GLN A 70 -24.06 25.45 -15.95
CA GLN A 70 -23.69 26.85 -15.80
C GLN A 70 -23.20 27.45 -17.13
N GLN A 71 -22.33 26.75 -17.87
CA GLN A 71 -21.80 27.18 -19.16
C GLN A 71 -22.91 27.30 -20.23
N LEU A 72 -23.84 26.34 -20.26
CA LEU A 72 -25.02 26.39 -21.14
C LEU A 72 -25.94 27.56 -20.79
N ALA A 73 -26.11 27.88 -19.51
CA ALA A 73 -26.87 29.05 -19.08
C ALA A 73 -26.16 30.37 -19.44
N LEU A 74 -24.82 30.43 -19.38
CA LEU A 74 -24.05 31.58 -19.88
C LEU A 74 -24.19 31.74 -21.40
N GLN A 75 -24.20 30.66 -22.18
CA GLN A 75 -24.54 30.71 -23.61
C GLN A 75 -25.96 31.23 -23.84
N TRP A 76 -26.94 30.80 -23.04
CA TRP A 76 -28.32 31.29 -23.10
C TRP A 76 -28.39 32.80 -22.82
N VAL A 77 -27.71 33.28 -21.77
CA VAL A 77 -27.60 34.72 -21.44
C VAL A 77 -26.99 35.48 -22.61
N LYS A 78 -25.82 35.04 -23.12
CA LYS A 78 -25.15 35.66 -24.28
C LYS A 78 -26.06 35.76 -25.51
N LYS A 79 -26.91 34.76 -25.75
CA LYS A 79 -27.81 34.66 -26.91
C LYS A 79 -29.14 35.39 -26.74
N HIS A 80 -29.62 35.61 -25.51
CA HIS A 80 -31.02 36.01 -25.27
C HIS A 80 -31.23 37.20 -24.33
N ILE A 81 -30.25 37.62 -23.52
CA ILE A 81 -30.46 38.62 -22.46
C ILE A 81 -30.85 40.02 -22.99
N HIS A 82 -30.52 40.34 -24.24
CA HIS A 82 -30.98 41.55 -24.94
C HIS A 82 -32.52 41.68 -25.00
N LYS A 83 -33.25 40.56 -25.02
CA LYS A 83 -34.73 40.54 -25.00
C LYS A 83 -35.31 40.97 -23.65
N PHE A 84 -34.49 40.92 -22.61
CA PHE A 84 -34.81 41.31 -21.23
C PHE A 84 -34.17 42.66 -20.86
N GLY A 85 -33.57 43.35 -21.84
CA GLY A 85 -32.92 44.65 -21.66
C GLY A 85 -31.48 44.61 -21.17
N GLY A 86 -30.83 43.44 -21.14
CA GLY A 86 -29.42 43.29 -20.75
C GLY A 86 -28.47 43.28 -21.94
N ASP A 87 -27.26 43.81 -21.78
CA ASP A 87 -26.20 43.78 -22.79
C ASP A 87 -25.41 42.46 -22.70
N PRO A 88 -25.45 41.59 -23.73
CA PRO A 88 -24.69 40.35 -23.74
C PRO A 88 -23.16 40.54 -23.75
N ASN A 89 -22.64 41.76 -23.88
CA ASN A 89 -21.20 42.06 -23.79
C ASN A 89 -20.77 42.65 -22.44
N MET A 90 -21.73 43.06 -21.60
CA MET A 90 -21.49 43.57 -20.24
C MET A 90 -22.02 42.58 -19.19
N VAL A 91 -21.68 41.30 -19.37
CA VAL A 91 -22.00 40.21 -18.45
C VAL A 91 -20.90 40.07 -17.39
N THR A 92 -21.29 40.19 -16.12
CA THR A 92 -20.52 39.84 -14.93
C THR A 92 -21.04 38.51 -14.39
N ILE A 93 -20.15 37.53 -14.16
CA ILE A 93 -20.48 36.33 -13.39
C ILE A 93 -20.10 36.55 -11.92
N PHE A 94 -20.93 36.07 -10.99
CA PHE A 94 -20.61 36.11 -9.56
C PHE A 94 -21.23 34.96 -8.79
N GLY A 95 -20.61 34.61 -7.67
CA GLY A 95 -21.06 33.56 -6.79
C GLY A 95 -20.26 33.54 -5.50
N GLU A 96 -20.80 32.85 -4.50
CA GLU A 96 -20.21 32.68 -3.18
C GLU A 96 -19.87 31.21 -2.91
N SER A 97 -18.81 30.94 -2.14
CA SER A 97 -18.41 29.57 -1.77
C SER A 97 -18.25 28.68 -3.02
N ALA A 98 -18.94 27.54 -3.12
CA ALA A 98 -18.97 26.70 -4.34
C ALA A 98 -19.41 27.47 -5.62
N GLY A 99 -20.18 28.55 -5.49
CA GLY A 99 -20.50 29.48 -6.57
C GLY A 99 -19.30 30.35 -6.98
N SER A 100 -18.47 30.79 -6.03
CA SER A 100 -17.18 31.47 -6.34
C SER A 100 -16.17 30.50 -6.96
N TRP A 101 -16.11 29.27 -6.45
CA TRP A 101 -15.36 28.17 -7.05
C TRP A 101 -15.82 27.93 -8.50
N SER A 102 -17.13 27.94 -8.76
CA SER A 102 -17.71 27.89 -10.11
C SER A 102 -17.31 29.09 -10.99
N VAL A 103 -17.36 30.33 -10.46
CA VAL A 103 -16.87 31.53 -11.16
C VAL A 103 -15.42 31.35 -11.58
N SER A 104 -14.53 30.94 -10.67
CA SER A 104 -13.12 30.71 -10.97
C SER A 104 -12.91 29.57 -11.97
N ALA A 105 -13.75 28.53 -11.96
CA ALA A 105 -13.74 27.49 -13.00
C ALA A 105 -14.05 28.06 -14.38
N HIS A 106 -15.04 28.96 -14.49
CA HIS A 106 -15.31 29.68 -15.75
C HIS A 106 -14.20 30.67 -16.15
N ILE A 107 -13.43 31.23 -15.21
CA ILE A 107 -12.23 32.01 -15.53
C ILE A 107 -11.18 31.12 -16.21
N LEU A 108 -10.94 29.91 -15.72
CA LEU A 108 -9.99 28.97 -16.31
C LEU A 108 -10.50 28.31 -17.60
N SER A 109 -11.81 28.12 -17.71
CA SER A 109 -12.44 27.33 -18.75
C SER A 109 -12.28 27.91 -20.17
N PRO A 110 -11.67 27.18 -21.13
CA PRO A 110 -11.60 27.62 -22.53
C PRO A 110 -13.00 27.63 -23.17
N LEU A 111 -13.89 26.72 -22.77
CA LEU A 111 -15.27 26.65 -23.25
C LEU A 111 -16.15 27.81 -22.76
N SER A 112 -15.67 28.61 -21.80
CA SER A 112 -16.41 29.77 -21.27
C SER A 112 -15.99 31.11 -21.91
N LYS A 113 -15.04 31.06 -22.86
CA LYS A 113 -14.40 32.25 -23.45
C LYS A 113 -15.37 33.16 -24.22
N GLY A 114 -15.37 34.45 -23.88
CA GLY A 114 -16.22 35.47 -24.50
C GLY A 114 -17.68 35.49 -24.03
N LEU A 115 -18.08 34.58 -23.12
CA LEU A 115 -19.43 34.57 -22.54
C LEU A 115 -19.63 35.68 -21.50
N PHE A 116 -18.56 36.14 -20.84
CA PHE A 116 -18.56 37.18 -19.82
C PHE A 116 -17.35 38.12 -19.96
N ARG A 117 -17.42 39.29 -19.29
CA ARG A 117 -16.37 40.34 -19.29
C ARG A 117 -15.84 40.67 -17.88
N ARG A 118 -16.55 40.27 -16.82
CA ARG A 118 -16.14 40.47 -15.42
C ARG A 118 -16.48 39.27 -14.56
N ALA A 119 -15.71 39.10 -13.48
CA ALA A 119 -15.97 38.11 -12.44
C ALA A 119 -15.97 38.77 -11.05
N ILE A 120 -16.82 38.28 -10.14
CA ILE A 120 -16.75 38.55 -8.70
C ILE A 120 -16.70 37.20 -7.98
N MET A 121 -15.73 37.03 -7.09
CA MET A 121 -15.44 35.81 -6.36
C MET A 121 -15.58 36.05 -4.85
N GLU A 122 -16.71 35.62 -4.29
CA GLU A 122 -17.04 35.79 -2.86
C GLU A 122 -16.62 34.50 -2.12
N SER A 123 -15.50 34.51 -1.39
CA SER A 123 -15.08 33.44 -0.46
C SER A 123 -14.90 32.02 -1.04
N ALA A 124 -14.25 31.84 -2.20
CA ALA A 124 -13.56 30.60 -2.62
C ALA A 124 -12.83 30.76 -3.98
N ALA A 125 -11.93 29.83 -4.33
CA ALA A 125 -11.33 29.75 -5.68
C ALA A 125 -10.86 28.33 -6.08
N GLN A 126 -10.74 28.09 -7.38
CA GLN A 126 -10.12 26.93 -8.07
C GLN A 126 -8.60 26.79 -7.83
N LEU A 127 -8.10 27.22 -6.69
CA LEU A 127 -6.73 26.98 -6.27
C LEU A 127 -6.75 25.88 -5.22
N SER A 128 -6.00 24.80 -5.45
CA SER A 128 -5.69 23.84 -4.40
C SER A 128 -4.77 24.54 -3.40
N SER A 129 -5.22 24.72 -2.16
CA SER A 129 -4.32 24.42 -1.06
C SER A 129 -3.94 22.94 -1.17
N ARG A 130 -2.80 22.51 -0.61
CA ARG A 130 -2.39 21.07 -0.50
C ARG A 130 -3.41 20.16 0.23
N HIS A 131 -4.52 20.76 0.64
CA HIS A 131 -5.39 20.48 1.76
C HIS A 131 -6.89 20.39 1.35
N ARG A 132 -7.24 20.80 0.12
CA ARG A 132 -8.47 20.39 -0.57
C ARG A 132 -8.10 19.91 -1.98
N PRO A 133 -8.23 18.62 -2.30
CA PRO A 133 -7.89 18.13 -3.62
C PRO A 133 -8.81 18.75 -4.67
N ILE A 134 -8.21 19.33 -5.72
CA ILE A 134 -8.88 19.49 -7.00
C ILE A 134 -8.87 18.09 -7.62
N ILE A 135 -10.03 17.48 -7.70
CA ILE A 135 -10.16 16.03 -7.93
C ILE A 135 -9.59 15.66 -9.31
N THR A 136 -8.66 14.71 -9.32
CA THR A 136 -8.16 14.11 -10.56
C THR A 136 -9.18 13.11 -11.13
N LYS A 137 -9.08 12.84 -12.44
CA LYS A 137 -9.88 11.79 -13.10
C LYS A 137 -9.82 10.44 -12.36
N THR A 138 -8.64 10.06 -11.87
CA THR A 138 -8.41 8.78 -11.17
C THR A 138 -9.14 8.71 -9.82
N GLU A 139 -9.07 9.78 -9.01
CA GLU A 139 -9.79 9.85 -7.73
C GLU A 139 -11.31 9.83 -7.93
N ALA A 140 -11.82 10.57 -8.93
CA ALA A 140 -13.24 10.59 -9.23
C ALA A 140 -13.78 9.23 -9.70
N ILE A 141 -13.03 8.48 -10.52
CA ILE A 141 -13.37 7.10 -10.91
C ILE A 141 -13.38 6.18 -9.70
N SER A 142 -12.40 6.31 -8.79
CA SER A 142 -12.34 5.51 -7.56
C SER A 142 -13.59 5.72 -6.69
N TYR A 143 -13.98 6.98 -6.48
CA TYR A 143 -15.20 7.32 -5.76
C TYR A 143 -16.47 6.83 -6.47
N ALA A 144 -16.59 7.03 -7.79
CA ALA A 144 -17.75 6.58 -8.55
C ALA A 144 -17.92 5.05 -8.51
N LYS A 145 -16.82 4.29 -8.50
CA LYS A 145 -16.84 2.82 -8.31
C LYS A 145 -17.25 2.42 -6.88
N GLN A 146 -16.88 3.17 -5.85
CA GLN A 146 -17.36 2.93 -4.47
C GLN A 146 -18.88 3.12 -4.35
N LEU A 147 -19.41 4.20 -4.93
CA LEU A 147 -20.85 4.45 -5.04
C LEU A 147 -21.57 3.32 -5.80
N ALA A 148 -21.01 2.89 -6.94
CA ALA A 148 -21.53 1.79 -7.74
C ALA A 148 -21.60 0.48 -6.96
N ASN A 149 -20.52 0.13 -6.24
CA ASN A 149 -20.45 -1.04 -5.39
C ASN A 149 -21.48 -1.02 -4.26
N HIS A 150 -21.73 0.14 -3.62
CA HIS A 150 -22.74 0.27 -2.57
C HIS A 150 -24.15 -0.10 -3.05
N PHE A 151 -24.51 0.30 -4.27
CA PHE A 151 -25.80 -0.03 -4.88
C PHE A 151 -25.82 -1.37 -5.65
N ASN A 152 -24.77 -2.21 -5.51
CA ASN A 152 -24.55 -3.45 -6.27
C ASN A 152 -24.57 -3.28 -7.80
N CYS A 153 -24.27 -2.07 -8.29
CA CYS A 153 -24.09 -1.77 -9.70
C CYS A 153 -22.66 -2.15 -10.12
N THR A 154 -22.41 -3.44 -10.33
CA THR A 154 -21.05 -3.97 -10.58
C THR A 154 -20.82 -4.51 -11.99
N ASP A 155 -21.78 -4.36 -12.90
CA ASP A 155 -21.69 -4.84 -14.28
C ASP A 155 -21.05 -3.81 -15.24
N ASN A 156 -20.82 -4.23 -16.49
CA ASN A 156 -20.29 -3.36 -17.56
C ASN A 156 -21.27 -2.22 -17.97
N LYS A 157 -22.36 -2.01 -17.22
CA LYS A 157 -23.35 -0.94 -17.38
C LYS A 157 -23.66 -0.27 -16.03
N TRP A 158 -22.73 -0.32 -15.07
CA TRP A 158 -22.89 0.20 -13.72
C TRP A 158 -23.45 1.63 -13.64
N VAL A 159 -23.04 2.55 -14.52
CA VAL A 159 -23.61 3.91 -14.58
C VAL A 159 -25.08 3.90 -14.99
N GLN A 160 -25.50 2.99 -15.88
CA GLN A 160 -26.90 2.81 -16.26
C GLN A 160 -27.73 2.11 -15.18
N CYS A 161 -27.10 1.29 -14.35
CA CYS A 161 -27.68 0.78 -13.10
C CYS A 161 -27.88 1.93 -12.08
N LEU A 162 -26.86 2.76 -11.84
CA LEU A 162 -26.96 3.95 -10.96
C LEU A 162 -28.05 4.93 -11.41
N ARG A 163 -28.21 5.15 -12.73
CA ARG A 163 -29.32 5.95 -13.30
C ARG A 163 -30.73 5.35 -13.06
N GLY A 164 -30.82 4.09 -12.61
CA GLY A 164 -32.05 3.42 -12.23
C GLY A 164 -32.31 3.36 -10.71
N ILE A 165 -31.35 3.80 -9.89
CA ILE A 165 -31.52 3.95 -8.43
C ILE A 165 -32.32 5.24 -8.16
N ASP A 166 -33.13 5.24 -7.10
CA ASP A 166 -33.84 6.47 -6.69
C ASP A 166 -32.83 7.54 -6.24
N ALA A 167 -33.04 8.77 -6.70
CA ALA A 167 -32.16 9.89 -6.42
C ALA A 167 -32.08 10.21 -4.90
N THR A 168 -33.11 9.91 -4.10
CA THR A 168 -33.03 10.13 -2.65
C THR A 168 -32.05 9.16 -2.00
N LEU A 169 -31.98 7.90 -2.45
CA LEU A 169 -31.07 6.90 -1.87
C LEU A 169 -29.59 7.28 -2.09
N ILE A 170 -29.27 7.84 -3.26
CA ILE A 170 -27.94 8.36 -3.57
C ILE A 170 -27.60 9.56 -2.63
N GLN A 171 -28.55 10.46 -2.41
CA GLN A 171 -28.37 11.59 -1.48
C GLN A 171 -28.26 11.13 -0.02
N ASP A 172 -29.07 10.16 0.41
CA ASP A 172 -29.02 9.57 1.75
C ASP A 172 -27.65 8.89 2.00
N TYR A 173 -27.11 8.19 1.01
CA TYR A 173 -25.76 7.60 1.07
C TYR A 173 -24.67 8.69 1.17
N HIS A 174 -24.78 9.78 0.40
CA HIS A 174 -23.85 10.91 0.50
C HIS A 174 -23.84 11.50 1.92
N ILE A 175 -25.04 11.76 2.48
CA ILE A 175 -25.21 12.33 3.82
C ILE A 175 -24.65 11.38 4.89
N GLN A 176 -24.92 10.08 4.79
CA GLN A 176 -24.44 9.08 5.75
C GLN A 176 -22.92 8.88 5.72
N THR A 177 -22.30 8.97 4.54
CA THR A 177 -20.84 8.78 4.40
C THR A 177 -20.03 10.05 4.61
N ASN A 178 -20.67 11.22 4.67
CA ASN A 178 -20.03 12.54 4.77
C ASN A 178 -18.95 12.77 3.67
N ASN A 179 -19.11 12.14 2.50
CA ASN A 179 -18.10 12.04 1.44
C ASN A 179 -17.92 13.33 0.60
N THR A 180 -18.15 14.48 1.22
CA THR A 180 -18.12 15.83 0.61
C THR A 180 -16.80 16.15 -0.09
N TYR A 181 -15.68 15.53 0.31
CA TYR A 181 -14.37 15.67 -0.33
C TYR A 181 -14.33 15.18 -1.79
N TYR A 182 -15.19 14.23 -2.18
CA TYR A 182 -15.17 13.62 -3.51
C TYR A 182 -16.22 14.19 -4.49
N ILE A 183 -17.07 15.13 -4.02
CA ILE A 183 -17.98 15.89 -4.88
C ILE A 183 -17.45 17.31 -5.06
N ASN A 184 -16.55 17.46 -6.02
CA ASN A 184 -15.97 18.73 -6.41
C ASN A 184 -15.68 18.75 -7.92
N THR A 185 -15.19 19.86 -8.44
CA THR A 185 -14.80 20.01 -9.85
C THR A 185 -13.57 19.16 -10.20
N ILE A 186 -13.61 18.52 -11.38
CA ILE A 186 -12.58 17.57 -11.84
C ILE A 186 -11.69 18.20 -12.92
N ILE A 187 -10.37 18.08 -12.77
CA ILE A 187 -9.39 18.57 -13.78
C ILE A 187 -9.10 17.54 -14.88
N GLY A 188 -8.61 18.02 -16.03
CA GLY A 188 -8.36 17.20 -17.21
C GLY A 188 -9.62 16.91 -18.04
N THR A 189 -10.69 17.70 -17.84
CA THR A 189 -11.92 17.67 -18.64
C THR A 189 -11.96 18.87 -19.60
N ASP A 190 -12.68 18.80 -20.72
CA ASP A 190 -12.67 19.87 -21.73
C ASP A 190 -13.11 21.24 -21.17
N ILE A 191 -14.02 21.26 -20.21
CA ILE A 191 -14.47 22.47 -19.51
C ILE A 191 -13.45 23.00 -18.51
N LEU A 192 -12.60 22.14 -17.93
CA LEU A 192 -11.57 22.47 -16.95
C LEU A 192 -10.31 21.60 -17.20
N PRO A 193 -9.49 21.95 -18.21
CA PRO A 193 -8.42 21.06 -18.69
C PRO A 193 -7.19 21.01 -17.77
N TYR A 194 -6.97 22.07 -16.98
CA TYR A 194 -5.80 22.23 -16.12
C TYR A 194 -6.20 22.76 -14.74
N SER A 195 -5.35 22.55 -13.74
CA SER A 195 -5.40 23.31 -12.50
C SER A 195 -5.13 24.80 -12.76
N ALA A 196 -5.59 25.68 -11.86
CA ALA A 196 -5.41 27.12 -12.00
C ALA A 196 -3.95 27.54 -12.20
N GLN A 197 -3.02 26.96 -11.42
CA GLN A 197 -1.61 27.32 -11.47
C GLN A 197 -1.02 27.06 -12.87
N VAL A 198 -1.25 25.86 -13.43
CA VAL A 198 -0.82 25.49 -14.80
C VAL A 198 -1.48 26.36 -15.86
N ALA A 199 -2.77 26.68 -15.72
CA ALA A 199 -3.49 27.57 -16.64
C ALA A 199 -2.93 29.01 -16.60
N PHE A 200 -2.58 29.54 -15.43
CA PHE A 200 -1.96 30.85 -15.27
C PHE A 200 -0.56 30.91 -15.91
N GLU A 201 0.27 29.89 -15.72
CA GLU A 201 1.60 29.80 -16.34
C GLU A 201 1.54 29.77 -17.87
N LYS A 202 0.71 28.88 -18.43
CA LYS A 202 0.48 28.79 -19.89
C LYS A 202 -0.25 30.01 -20.45
N LYS A 203 -0.92 30.77 -19.58
CA LYS A 203 -1.81 31.92 -19.91
C LYS A 203 -3.03 31.48 -20.73
N GLU A 204 -3.44 30.24 -20.52
CA GLU A 204 -4.57 29.55 -21.14
C GLU A 204 -5.81 29.66 -20.24
N PHE A 205 -6.24 30.90 -19.99
CA PHE A 205 -7.44 31.24 -19.22
C PHE A 205 -8.11 32.49 -19.80
N ASN A 206 -9.28 32.87 -19.27
CA ASN A 206 -10.00 34.09 -19.64
C ASN A 206 -9.35 35.34 -19.03
N ARG A 207 -8.16 35.66 -19.54
CA ARG A 207 -7.28 36.76 -19.13
C ARG A 207 -7.72 38.18 -19.54
N ASP A 208 -8.84 38.28 -20.24
CA ASP A 208 -9.37 39.51 -20.83
C ASP A 208 -10.64 39.97 -20.09
N ILE A 209 -10.61 39.90 -18.75
CA ILE A 209 -11.70 40.25 -17.83
C ILE A 209 -11.18 41.08 -16.65
N GLU A 210 -12.07 41.81 -16.00
CA GLU A 210 -11.80 42.45 -14.69
C GLU A 210 -12.29 41.53 -13.56
N LEU A 211 -11.58 41.51 -12.43
CA LEU A 211 -11.85 40.62 -11.30
C LEU A 211 -12.05 41.40 -10.00
N ILE A 212 -13.10 41.08 -9.26
CA ILE A 212 -13.17 41.31 -7.82
C ILE A 212 -13.07 39.94 -7.14
N ALA A 213 -12.25 39.82 -6.10
CA ALA A 213 -12.27 38.69 -5.19
C ALA A 213 -12.34 39.20 -3.75
N GLY A 214 -12.72 38.35 -2.81
CA GLY A 214 -12.63 38.68 -1.39
C GLY A 214 -13.09 37.56 -0.48
N VAL A 215 -13.00 37.86 0.81
CA VAL A 215 -13.11 36.90 1.92
C VAL A 215 -13.78 37.57 3.12
N THR A 216 -14.31 36.77 4.05
CA THR A 216 -14.82 37.21 5.36
C THR A 216 -13.76 37.05 6.44
N GLU A 217 -13.84 37.85 7.51
CA GLU A 217 -12.85 37.87 8.61
C GLU A 217 -12.62 36.49 9.28
N LEU A 218 -13.66 35.66 9.35
CA LEU A 218 -13.63 34.35 10.01
C LEU A 218 -14.26 33.25 9.14
N GLU A 219 -13.72 33.07 7.92
CA GLU A 219 -14.18 32.04 6.97
C GLU A 219 -14.43 30.66 7.60
N GLY A 220 -13.54 30.21 8.48
CA GLY A 220 -13.62 28.88 9.07
C GLY A 220 -14.70 28.71 10.14
N SER A 221 -15.33 29.78 10.63
CA SER A 221 -16.05 29.71 11.92
C SER A 221 -17.30 28.85 11.90
N ALA A 222 -18.27 29.09 11.02
CA ALA A 222 -19.46 28.24 10.94
C ALA A 222 -19.10 26.79 10.56
N MET A 223 -18.17 26.58 9.62
CA MET A 223 -17.75 25.24 9.19
C MET A 223 -17.15 24.46 10.36
N ALA A 224 -16.15 25.01 11.05
CA ALA A 224 -15.52 24.37 12.20
C ALA A 224 -16.50 24.21 13.38
N TYR A 225 -17.33 25.22 13.68
CA TYR A 225 -18.28 25.17 14.80
C TYR A 225 -19.30 24.04 14.66
N PHE A 226 -19.85 23.81 13.46
CA PHE A 226 -20.78 22.70 13.23
C PHE A 226 -20.09 21.34 13.05
N GLN A 227 -18.82 21.31 12.62
CA GLN A 227 -18.07 20.07 12.39
C GLN A 227 -17.40 19.49 13.66
N TYR A 228 -16.93 20.33 14.59
CA TYR A 228 -16.17 19.88 15.77
C TYR A 228 -16.91 20.23 17.08
N PRO A 229 -17.58 19.26 17.75
CA PRO A 229 -18.39 19.53 18.94
C PRO A 229 -17.66 20.23 20.10
N ILE A 230 -16.35 20.03 20.24
CA ILE A 230 -15.54 20.69 21.27
C ILE A 230 -15.57 22.23 21.15
N LEU A 231 -15.65 22.76 19.93
CA LEU A 231 -15.71 24.21 19.66
C LEU A 231 -17.07 24.83 20.03
N GLN A 232 -18.08 24.00 20.30
CA GLN A 232 -19.38 24.40 20.81
C GLN A 232 -19.40 24.51 22.35
N THR A 233 -18.33 24.06 23.03
CA THR A 233 -18.21 24.12 24.50
C THR A 233 -17.51 25.38 24.97
N ASP A 234 -17.84 25.87 26.16
CA ASP A 234 -17.24 27.10 26.73
C ASP A 234 -15.78 26.94 27.19
N ASN A 235 -15.22 25.73 27.18
CA ASN A 235 -13.86 25.44 27.66
C ASN A 235 -12.98 24.81 26.56
N VAL A 236 -12.69 25.56 25.49
CA VAL A 236 -11.69 25.17 24.49
C VAL A 236 -10.29 25.49 25.03
N THR A 237 -9.39 24.53 25.03
CA THR A 237 -7.99 24.72 25.48
C THR A 237 -7.02 24.75 24.30
N LYS A 238 -5.77 25.16 24.57
CA LYS A 238 -4.69 25.08 23.56
C LYS A 238 -4.38 23.64 23.15
N GLN A 239 -4.67 22.64 23.99
CA GLN A 239 -4.52 21.25 23.60
C GLN A 239 -5.61 20.84 22.61
N ASP A 240 -6.87 21.25 22.80
CA ASP A 240 -7.95 21.00 21.84
C ASP A 240 -7.64 21.64 20.47
N PHE A 241 -7.03 22.84 20.45
CA PHE A 241 -6.52 23.42 19.21
C PHE A 241 -5.46 22.52 18.54
N ASN A 242 -4.44 22.08 19.29
CA ASN A 242 -3.37 21.22 18.77
C ASN A 242 -3.93 19.89 18.22
N ASP A 243 -4.84 19.27 18.98
CA ASP A 243 -5.46 17.99 18.64
C ASP A 243 -6.36 18.11 17.41
N LEU A 244 -7.09 19.21 17.25
CA LEU A 244 -7.87 19.49 16.04
C LEU A 244 -6.98 19.79 14.82
N VAL A 245 -5.86 20.49 14.97
CA VAL A 245 -4.89 20.66 13.87
C VAL A 245 -4.31 19.31 13.48
N GLN A 246 -3.92 18.48 14.45
CA GLN A 246 -3.38 17.13 14.22
C GLN A 246 -4.41 16.17 13.62
N GLN A 247 -5.68 16.26 14.01
CA GLN A 247 -6.79 15.47 13.45
C GLN A 247 -7.03 15.79 11.96
N ASN A 248 -6.76 17.02 11.53
CA ASN A 248 -6.89 17.42 10.13
C ASN A 248 -5.62 17.14 9.29
N GLU A 249 -4.49 16.78 9.90
CA GLU A 249 -3.24 16.50 9.17
C GLU A 249 -3.41 15.46 8.04
N PRO A 250 -4.15 14.34 8.21
CA PRO A 250 -4.37 13.37 7.12
C PRO A 250 -5.18 13.93 5.94
N THR A 251 -5.95 15.00 6.14
CA THR A 251 -6.69 15.71 5.09
C THR A 251 -5.85 16.81 4.45
N PHE A 252 -4.90 17.38 5.21
CA PHE A 252 -4.23 18.64 4.92
C PHE A 252 -2.76 18.49 4.49
N HIS A 253 -2.12 17.37 4.86
CA HIS A 253 -0.79 16.90 4.47
C HIS A 253 0.39 17.85 4.74
N ASN A 254 1.28 17.43 5.66
CA ASN A 254 2.47 18.13 6.14
C ASN A 254 2.17 19.35 7.04
N LEU A 255 1.10 19.29 7.84
CA LEU A 255 0.89 20.29 8.88
C LEU A 255 1.92 20.15 10.00
N ASN A 256 2.83 21.11 10.11
CA ASN A 256 3.66 21.23 11.30
C ASN A 256 2.84 21.89 12.43
N VAL A 257 2.14 21.05 13.22
CA VAL A 257 1.31 21.46 14.36
C VAL A 257 2.03 22.46 15.25
N LYS A 258 3.32 22.22 15.56
CA LYS A 258 4.12 23.12 16.39
C LYS A 258 4.23 24.52 15.79
N ASN A 259 4.57 24.65 14.51
CA ASN A 259 4.69 25.96 13.84
C ASN A 259 3.33 26.68 13.78
N ILE A 260 2.24 25.95 13.54
CA ILE A 260 0.88 26.48 13.48
C ILE A 260 0.48 27.02 14.85
N SER A 261 0.69 26.26 15.92
CA SER A 261 0.42 26.68 17.30
C SER A 261 1.33 27.82 17.76
N GLU A 262 2.62 27.82 17.40
CA GLU A 262 3.55 28.94 17.67
C GLU A 262 3.19 30.22 16.91
N PHE A 263 2.38 30.15 15.85
CA PHE A 263 1.84 31.32 15.15
C PHE A 263 0.48 31.76 15.73
N TYR A 264 -0.53 30.89 15.71
CA TYR A 264 -1.92 31.25 16.06
C TYR A 264 -2.13 31.44 17.58
N LEU A 265 -1.37 30.77 18.45
CA LEU A 265 -1.58 30.79 19.91
C LEU A 265 -0.54 31.60 20.69
N ARG A 266 0.42 32.24 20.01
CA ARG A 266 1.60 32.88 20.62
C ARG A 266 1.27 33.89 21.73
N ASP A 267 0.33 34.78 21.43
CA ASP A 267 -0.01 35.94 22.26
C ASP A 267 -1.36 35.74 22.99
N ILE A 268 -1.84 34.50 23.08
CA ILE A 268 -3.13 34.12 23.68
C ILE A 268 -2.91 33.51 25.06
N ASP A 269 -3.72 33.89 26.04
CA ASP A 269 -3.73 33.28 27.38
C ASP A 269 -4.40 31.90 27.35
N ASP A 270 -3.79 30.90 28.00
CA ASP A 270 -4.27 29.51 28.07
C ASP A 270 -5.69 29.38 28.66
N THR A 271 -6.14 30.37 29.45
CA THR A 271 -7.49 30.42 30.04
C THR A 271 -8.53 31.05 29.11
N ASN A 272 -8.12 31.72 28.02
CA ASN A 272 -9.01 32.45 27.12
C ASN A 272 -9.59 31.56 26.01
N SER A 273 -10.47 30.64 26.42
CA SER A 273 -11.21 29.71 25.55
C SER A 273 -11.84 30.37 24.31
N SER A 274 -12.44 31.56 24.45
CA SER A 274 -13.04 32.26 23.31
C SER A 274 -11.99 32.68 22.27
N ALA A 275 -10.83 33.17 22.71
CA ALA A 275 -9.76 33.54 21.79
C ALA A 275 -9.11 32.31 21.14
N ILE A 276 -8.91 31.22 21.88
CA ILE A 276 -8.38 29.95 21.33
C ILE A 276 -9.34 29.39 20.26
N ARG A 277 -10.66 29.42 20.53
CA ARG A 277 -11.71 29.05 19.57
C ARG A 277 -11.67 29.91 18.30
N HIS A 278 -11.54 31.24 18.45
CA HIS A 278 -11.40 32.16 17.30
C HIS A 278 -10.13 31.91 16.48
N GLN A 279 -9.00 31.64 17.12
CA GLN A 279 -7.76 31.30 16.41
C GLN A 279 -7.88 29.99 15.61
N PHE A 280 -8.65 28.99 16.11
CA PHE A 280 -8.95 27.80 15.31
C PHE A 280 -9.84 28.13 14.10
N PHE A 281 -10.81 29.03 14.25
CA PHE A 281 -11.64 29.50 13.13
C PHE A 281 -10.82 30.22 12.06
N SER A 282 -9.85 31.05 12.44
CA SER A 282 -8.89 31.68 11.52
C SER A 282 -8.05 30.62 10.80
N PHE A 283 -7.37 29.74 11.54
CA PHE A 283 -6.60 28.62 10.96
C PHE A 283 -7.39 27.80 9.94
N TYR A 284 -8.60 27.35 10.31
CA TYR A 284 -9.45 26.52 9.47
C TYR A 284 -9.98 27.28 8.24
N GLY A 285 -10.21 28.59 8.38
CA GLY A 285 -10.58 29.48 7.28
C GLY A 285 -9.42 29.72 6.29
N ASP A 286 -8.22 29.98 6.81
CA ASP A 286 -7.04 30.33 6.03
C ASP A 286 -6.62 29.21 5.09
N VAL A 287 -6.58 27.98 5.60
CA VAL A 287 -6.25 26.77 4.85
C VAL A 287 -7.28 26.45 3.75
N LEU A 288 -8.57 26.68 4.02
CA LEU A 288 -9.67 26.22 3.16
C LEU A 288 -10.17 27.26 2.16
N ILE A 289 -10.18 28.53 2.54
CA ILE A 289 -10.83 29.62 1.79
C ILE A 289 -9.91 30.83 1.63
N THR A 290 -9.35 31.38 2.72
CA THR A 290 -8.67 32.68 2.67
C THR A 290 -7.48 32.67 1.71
N CYS A 291 -6.55 31.73 1.92
CA CYS A 291 -5.34 31.63 1.09
C CYS A 291 -5.60 31.17 -0.35
N PRO A 292 -6.41 30.12 -0.62
CA PRO A 292 -6.81 29.77 -1.99
C PRO A 292 -7.40 30.94 -2.77
N THR A 293 -8.30 31.71 -2.16
CA THR A 293 -8.97 32.86 -2.81
C THR A 293 -8.00 34.01 -3.05
N TYR A 294 -7.18 34.35 -2.06
CA TYR A 294 -6.16 35.37 -2.17
C TYR A 294 -5.11 35.03 -3.24
N LEU A 295 -4.58 33.80 -3.21
CA LEU A 295 -3.51 33.38 -4.10
C LEU A 295 -3.98 33.22 -5.55
N PHE A 296 -5.24 32.81 -5.78
CA PHE A 296 -5.86 32.86 -7.11
C PHE A 296 -5.95 34.30 -7.64
N ALA A 297 -6.43 35.25 -6.82
CA ALA A 297 -6.52 36.66 -7.21
C ALA A 297 -5.14 37.27 -7.53
N LYS A 298 -4.12 36.92 -6.74
CA LYS A 298 -2.71 37.31 -6.97
C LYS A 298 -2.15 36.74 -8.28
N LEU A 299 -2.33 35.44 -8.53
CA LEU A 299 -1.86 34.79 -9.76
C LEU A 299 -2.60 35.31 -11.01
N PHE A 300 -3.90 35.61 -10.89
CA PHE A 300 -4.68 36.27 -11.93
C PHE A 300 -4.13 37.69 -12.21
N ALA A 301 -3.91 38.51 -11.18
CA ALA A 301 -3.37 39.86 -11.32
C ALA A 301 -1.97 39.90 -11.97
N GLN A 302 -1.15 38.88 -11.75
CA GLN A 302 0.17 38.74 -12.37
C GLN A 302 0.12 38.36 -13.87
N ASN A 303 -0.97 37.75 -14.35
CA ASN A 303 -1.05 37.15 -15.69
C ASN A 303 -2.16 37.69 -16.60
N THR A 304 -3.11 38.48 -16.07
CA THR A 304 -4.17 39.18 -16.81
C THR A 304 -3.60 40.23 -17.78
N ALA A 305 -4.44 40.82 -18.65
CA ALA A 305 -4.04 41.98 -19.44
C ALA A 305 -3.82 43.21 -18.53
N LYS A 306 -2.81 44.05 -18.82
CA LYS A 306 -2.34 45.13 -17.92
C LYS A 306 -3.36 46.24 -17.70
N GLU A 307 -4.35 46.32 -18.58
CA GLU A 307 -5.47 47.24 -18.61
C GLU A 307 -6.68 46.76 -17.79
N ASN A 308 -6.68 45.52 -17.29
CA ASN A 308 -7.77 44.98 -16.47
C ASN A 308 -7.53 45.27 -14.99
N ASN A 309 -8.56 45.76 -14.30
CA ASN A 309 -8.52 45.97 -12.86
C ASN A 309 -8.72 44.66 -12.08
N VAL A 310 -7.99 44.52 -10.98
CA VAL A 310 -8.18 43.46 -9.98
C VAL A 310 -8.35 44.11 -8.61
N PHE A 311 -9.38 43.72 -7.87
CA PHE A 311 -9.65 44.18 -6.51
C PHE A 311 -9.72 42.98 -5.56
N PHE A 312 -9.22 43.16 -4.34
CA PHE A 312 -9.37 42.20 -3.25
C PHE A 312 -10.05 42.88 -2.06
N TYR A 313 -11.05 42.26 -1.44
CA TYR A 313 -11.71 42.74 -0.23
C TYR A 313 -11.61 41.74 0.93
N GLU A 314 -11.69 42.28 2.14
CA GLU A 314 -11.88 41.56 3.40
C GLU A 314 -13.14 42.14 4.06
N TRP A 315 -14.08 41.28 4.45
CA TRP A 315 -15.37 41.67 4.99
C TRP A 315 -15.42 41.44 6.50
N THR A 316 -15.39 42.54 7.25
CA THR A 316 -15.33 42.60 8.72
C THR A 316 -16.64 43.12 9.35
N TYR A 317 -17.75 43.11 8.61
CA TYR A 317 -19.05 43.62 9.10
C TYR A 317 -20.08 42.51 9.31
N GLY A 318 -20.23 42.08 10.57
CA GLY A 318 -21.21 41.08 11.01
C GLY A 318 -22.52 41.68 11.54
N SER A 319 -23.57 40.86 11.53
CA SER A 319 -24.80 41.09 12.32
C SER A 319 -24.53 40.70 13.78
N SER A 320 -25.15 41.41 14.73
CA SER A 320 -24.96 41.18 16.18
C SER A 320 -26.22 40.67 16.87
N ASP A 321 -27.20 40.25 16.06
CA ASP A 321 -28.60 40.08 16.46
C ASP A 321 -28.87 38.73 17.12
N MET A 322 -28.12 37.68 16.75
CA MET A 322 -28.20 36.36 17.39
C MET A 322 -27.00 36.09 18.31
N ALA A 323 -27.21 35.28 19.35
CA ALA A 323 -26.13 34.89 20.27
C ALA A 323 -25.03 34.06 19.58
N ILE A 324 -25.39 33.27 18.56
CA ILE A 324 -24.45 32.47 17.77
C ILE A 324 -23.56 33.34 16.86
N ASP A 325 -24.08 34.45 16.32
CA ASP A 325 -23.31 35.40 15.51
C ASP A 325 -22.17 36.03 16.34
N LYS A 326 -22.38 36.22 17.65
CA LYS A 326 -21.34 36.71 18.58
C LYS A 326 -20.25 35.68 18.90
N ILE A 327 -20.50 34.40 18.63
CA ILE A 327 -19.51 33.32 18.78
C ILE A 327 -18.74 33.12 17.47
N MET A 328 -19.45 33.05 16.33
CA MET A 328 -18.87 32.80 15.01
C MET A 328 -18.25 34.05 14.37
N GLY A 329 -18.63 35.25 14.84
CA GLY A 329 -18.18 36.53 14.27
C GLY A 329 -18.61 36.69 12.81
N VAL A 330 -17.74 37.28 12.00
CA VAL A 330 -18.01 37.53 10.58
C VAL A 330 -17.67 36.28 9.75
N THR A 331 -18.55 35.29 9.85
CA THR A 331 -18.43 33.97 9.21
C THR A 331 -18.57 34.00 7.68
N HIS A 332 -18.12 32.92 7.03
CA HIS A 332 -18.39 32.56 5.62
C HIS A 332 -19.79 32.99 5.15
N GLY A 333 -19.86 33.75 4.05
CA GLY A 333 -21.11 34.24 3.46
C GLY A 333 -21.85 35.33 4.27
N ALA A 334 -21.22 35.97 5.27
CA ALA A 334 -21.82 37.12 5.96
C ALA A 334 -22.02 38.34 5.04
N ASP A 335 -21.14 38.51 4.04
CA ASP A 335 -21.18 39.54 3.01
C ASP A 335 -22.39 39.41 2.07
N LEU A 336 -22.91 38.19 1.82
CA LEU A 336 -24.16 37.93 1.06
C LEU A 336 -25.37 38.77 1.51
N ARG A 337 -25.41 39.17 2.78
CA ARG A 337 -26.48 40.02 3.34
C ARG A 337 -26.39 41.46 2.83
N TYR A 338 -25.24 41.89 2.31
CA TYR A 338 -24.88 43.28 2.02
C TYR A 338 -24.39 43.53 0.58
N THR A 339 -23.77 42.56 -0.09
CA THR A 339 -23.32 42.67 -1.51
C THR A 339 -24.46 43.05 -2.47
N LYS A 340 -25.71 42.78 -2.06
CA LYS A 340 -26.93 43.07 -2.82
C LYS A 340 -27.64 44.37 -2.42
N ILE A 341 -27.07 45.14 -1.50
CA ILE A 341 -27.70 46.36 -0.92
C ILE A 341 -26.87 47.63 -1.19
N SER A 342 -25.54 47.62 -0.97
CA SER A 342 -24.68 48.78 -1.30
C SER A 342 -23.19 48.45 -1.28
N ILE A 343 -22.55 48.44 -2.45
CA ILE A 343 -21.08 48.52 -2.56
C ILE A 343 -20.71 50.01 -2.73
N LYS A 344 -20.14 50.63 -1.70
CA LYS A 344 -19.71 52.05 -1.74
C LYS A 344 -18.27 52.31 -1.30
N ASP A 345 -17.76 51.53 -0.34
CA ASP A 345 -16.48 51.81 0.31
C ASP A 345 -15.46 50.66 0.13
N MET A 346 -15.32 50.16 -1.10
CA MET A 346 -14.22 49.25 -1.46
C MET A 346 -12.90 50.03 -1.54
N ASN A 347 -12.09 49.92 -0.48
CA ASN A 347 -10.74 50.49 -0.45
C ASN A 347 -9.81 49.72 -1.41
N PRO A 348 -8.99 50.40 -2.24
CA PRO A 348 -8.01 49.72 -3.09
C PRO A 348 -6.85 49.16 -2.25
N TRP A 349 -6.48 47.90 -2.50
CA TRP A 349 -5.16 47.31 -2.21
C TRP A 349 -4.52 47.73 -0.87
N ASN A 350 -5.10 47.27 0.25
CA ASN A 350 -4.48 47.41 1.57
C ASN A 350 -3.18 46.58 1.66
N GLU A 351 -2.03 47.20 1.38
CA GLU A 351 -0.71 46.55 1.42
C GLU A 351 -0.41 45.79 2.72
N ASN A 352 -0.95 46.21 3.86
CA ASN A 352 -0.68 45.55 5.14
C ASN A 352 -1.46 44.25 5.28
N LEU A 353 -2.74 44.25 4.87
CA LEU A 353 -3.54 43.02 4.74
C LEU A 353 -2.91 42.06 3.73
N LEU A 354 -2.47 42.57 2.57
CA LEU A 354 -1.83 41.75 1.53
C LEU A 354 -0.55 41.08 2.06
N LYS A 355 0.32 41.81 2.76
CA LYS A 355 1.54 41.25 3.37
C LYS A 355 1.25 40.26 4.51
N MET A 356 0.16 40.48 5.27
CA MET A 356 -0.32 39.54 6.29
C MET A 356 -0.77 38.23 5.64
N LEU A 357 -1.59 38.31 4.59
CA LEU A 357 -2.05 37.14 3.82
C LEU A 357 -0.89 36.41 3.14
N GLU A 358 0.08 37.12 2.54
CA GLU A 358 1.30 36.49 1.99
C GLU A 358 2.08 35.69 3.05
N PHE A 359 2.18 36.22 4.28
CA PHE A 359 2.86 35.55 5.38
C PHE A 359 2.06 34.35 5.93
N LEU A 360 0.74 34.48 6.08
CA LEU A 360 -0.17 33.39 6.46
C LEU A 360 -0.08 32.22 5.48
N CYS A 361 -0.19 32.49 4.17
CA CYS A 361 -0.17 31.43 3.16
C CYS A 361 1.22 30.77 3.04
N TYR A 362 2.30 31.52 3.27
CA TYR A 362 3.65 30.96 3.36
C TYR A 362 3.80 29.99 4.54
N ILE A 363 3.25 30.31 5.73
CA ILE A 363 3.26 29.42 6.90
C ILE A 363 2.53 28.10 6.62
N HIS A 364 1.44 28.13 5.85
CA HIS A 364 0.64 26.96 5.46
C HIS A 364 1.23 26.14 4.30
N HIS A 365 2.50 26.35 3.94
CA HIS A 365 3.15 25.74 2.77
C HIS A 365 2.38 25.94 1.45
N LEU A 366 1.62 27.04 1.33
CA LEU A 366 0.94 27.45 0.10
C LEU A 366 1.85 28.34 -0.74
N GLU A 367 3.07 27.84 -0.99
CA GLU A 367 3.98 28.45 -1.93
C GLU A 367 3.43 28.34 -3.35
N ILE A 368 3.67 29.36 -4.16
CA ILE A 368 3.71 29.18 -5.62
C ILE A 368 4.97 28.35 -5.87
N ASN A 369 4.86 27.02 -5.77
CA ASN A 369 5.98 26.13 -6.06
C ASN A 369 6.57 26.53 -7.40
N SER A 370 7.88 26.80 -7.45
CA SER A 370 8.54 27.11 -8.72
C SER A 370 8.54 25.83 -9.55
N TYR A 371 7.68 25.80 -10.57
CA TYR A 371 7.60 24.64 -11.45
C TYR A 371 8.88 24.52 -12.28
N VAL A 372 9.25 23.27 -12.51
CA VAL A 372 10.43 22.86 -13.27
C VAL A 372 9.93 22.01 -14.44
N ASP A 373 10.01 22.56 -15.64
CA ASP A 373 9.69 21.84 -16.88
C ASP A 373 10.94 21.11 -17.39
N VAL A 374 10.81 19.79 -17.59
CA VAL A 374 11.88 18.90 -18.09
C VAL A 374 11.42 18.27 -19.40
N ASN A 375 12.18 18.46 -20.47
CA ASN A 375 11.81 18.02 -21.82
C ASN A 375 12.33 16.59 -22.10
N THR A 376 11.55 15.58 -21.73
CA THR A 376 11.86 14.14 -21.88
C THR A 376 11.76 13.68 -23.33
N SER A 377 12.02 12.40 -23.62
CA SER A 377 11.77 11.83 -24.94
C SER A 377 10.27 11.73 -25.27
N SER A 378 9.43 11.61 -24.24
CA SER A 378 7.97 11.46 -24.33
C SER A 378 7.21 12.80 -24.32
N GLY A 379 7.83 13.90 -23.88
CA GLY A 379 7.21 15.23 -23.85
C GLY A 379 7.75 16.16 -22.76
N ILE A 380 7.01 17.22 -22.44
CA ILE A 380 7.35 18.10 -21.31
C ILE A 380 6.74 17.52 -20.03
N VAL A 381 7.60 17.15 -19.08
CA VAL A 381 7.23 16.74 -17.73
C VAL A 381 7.38 17.94 -16.80
N ARG A 382 6.30 18.32 -16.11
CA ARG A 382 6.27 19.41 -15.13
C ARG A 382 6.36 18.85 -13.71
N GLY A 383 7.34 19.31 -12.94
CA GLY A 383 7.46 19.06 -11.51
C GLY A 383 7.52 20.34 -10.70
N GLN A 384 7.53 20.21 -9.38
CA GLN A 384 7.47 21.32 -8.42
C GLN A 384 8.71 21.36 -7.52
N THR A 385 9.26 22.55 -7.31
CA THR A 385 10.30 22.77 -6.30
C THR A 385 9.67 22.78 -4.90
N ILE A 386 10.23 22.05 -3.93
CA ILE A 386 9.75 21.96 -2.54
C ILE A 386 10.91 21.99 -1.52
N GLN A 387 10.61 22.42 -0.28
CA GLN A 387 11.55 22.42 0.86
C GLN A 387 11.42 21.13 1.70
N VAL A 388 12.55 20.50 2.01
CA VAL A 388 12.64 19.22 2.75
C VAL A 388 13.91 19.24 3.60
N LEU A 389 13.79 19.09 4.93
CA LEU A 389 14.95 19.09 5.87
C LEU A 389 15.93 20.26 5.68
N ASN A 390 15.41 21.47 5.44
CA ASN A 390 16.15 22.70 5.12
C ASN A 390 16.97 22.65 3.81
N GLN A 391 16.65 21.73 2.90
CA GLN A 391 17.17 21.68 1.54
C GLN A 391 16.05 21.79 0.52
N THR A 392 16.34 22.45 -0.59
CA THR A 392 15.44 22.52 -1.74
C THR A 392 15.63 21.30 -2.65
N ILE A 393 14.54 20.68 -3.07
CA ILE A 393 14.52 19.59 -4.06
C ILE A 393 13.45 19.85 -5.12
N ASN A 394 13.52 19.13 -6.24
CA ASN A 394 12.48 19.13 -7.27
C ASN A 394 11.75 17.77 -7.26
N GLU A 395 10.43 17.81 -7.19
CA GLU A 395 9.50 16.66 -7.13
C GLU A 395 8.64 16.60 -8.40
N PHE A 396 8.59 15.43 -9.04
CA PHE A 396 7.81 15.17 -10.25
C PHE A 396 6.96 13.92 -10.01
N LEU A 397 5.64 14.02 -10.07
CA LEU A 397 4.73 12.92 -9.72
C LEU A 397 3.88 12.49 -10.92
N GLY A 398 3.56 11.20 -11.01
CA GLY A 398 2.62 10.68 -12.00
C GLY A 398 3.12 10.73 -13.45
N ILE A 399 4.43 10.62 -13.69
CA ILE A 399 5.01 10.67 -15.04
C ILE A 399 4.65 9.38 -15.79
N PRO A 400 3.87 9.42 -16.89
CA PRO A 400 3.60 8.22 -17.69
C PRO A 400 4.86 7.77 -18.42
N PHE A 401 5.17 6.47 -18.35
CA PHE A 401 6.32 5.87 -19.04
C PHE A 401 5.94 4.87 -20.13
N ALA A 402 4.65 4.57 -20.27
CA ALA A 402 4.09 3.60 -21.22
C ALA A 402 2.68 4.01 -21.69
N GLU A 403 2.24 3.52 -22.85
CA GLU A 403 0.82 3.61 -23.27
C GLU A 403 0.03 2.41 -22.72
N PRO A 404 -1.24 2.58 -22.29
CA PRO A 404 -2.07 1.47 -21.81
C PRO A 404 -2.47 0.52 -22.96
N PRO A 405 -2.47 -0.82 -22.75
CA PRO A 405 -2.66 -1.76 -23.85
C PRO A 405 -4.11 -1.98 -24.33
N VAL A 406 -5.15 -1.43 -23.68
CA VAL A 406 -6.56 -1.85 -23.92
C VAL A 406 -7.61 -0.70 -23.95
N GLY A 407 -7.42 0.30 -24.82
CA GLY A 407 -8.50 1.20 -25.27
C GLY A 407 -9.19 2.04 -24.18
N ASP A 408 -10.49 2.30 -24.33
CA ASP A 408 -11.26 3.27 -23.51
C ASP A 408 -11.56 2.81 -22.05
N LEU A 409 -10.96 1.71 -21.58
CA LEU A 409 -11.01 1.27 -20.17
C LEU A 409 -9.62 1.41 -19.56
N SER A 410 -9.35 2.59 -18.99
CA SER A 410 -7.97 3.02 -18.78
C SER A 410 -7.28 2.34 -17.59
N GLU A 411 -6.34 1.45 -17.90
CA GLU A 411 -5.34 0.90 -16.97
C GLU A 411 -4.16 1.90 -16.81
N ASP A 412 -4.46 3.18 -16.53
CA ASP A 412 -3.50 4.29 -16.48
C ASP A 412 -2.62 4.27 -15.21
N CYS A 413 -2.17 3.09 -14.79
CA CYS A 413 -1.35 2.92 -13.61
C CYS A 413 0.17 3.03 -13.90
N LEU A 414 0.60 2.95 -15.17
CA LEU A 414 2.01 2.90 -15.59
C LEU A 414 2.71 4.27 -15.54
N VAL A 415 2.81 4.78 -14.31
CA VAL A 415 3.45 6.04 -13.96
C VAL A 415 4.63 5.83 -13.01
N LEU A 416 5.55 6.79 -13.00
CA LEU A 416 6.65 6.87 -12.04
C LEU A 416 6.75 8.26 -11.41
N ASN A 417 7.28 8.30 -10.19
CA ASN A 417 7.57 9.53 -9.44
C ASN A 417 9.09 9.74 -9.39
N ILE A 418 9.56 10.99 -9.43
CA ILE A 418 10.98 11.35 -9.34
C ILE A 418 11.16 12.46 -8.29
N TRP A 419 12.14 12.29 -7.41
CA TRP A 419 12.66 13.37 -6.55
C TRP A 419 14.14 13.57 -6.86
N SER A 420 14.55 14.82 -7.01
CA SER A 420 15.92 15.18 -7.40
C SER A 420 16.43 16.37 -6.57
N PRO A 421 17.73 16.45 -6.23
CA PRO A 421 18.29 17.64 -5.59
C PRO A 421 18.06 18.86 -6.47
N GLN A 422 17.86 20.07 -5.92
CA GLN A 422 17.60 21.25 -6.74
C GLN A 422 18.78 21.60 -7.65
N VAL A 423 18.75 21.10 -8.89
CA VAL A 423 19.68 21.49 -9.95
C VAL A 423 19.32 22.91 -10.38
N SER A 424 20.00 23.91 -9.80
CA SER A 424 19.74 25.35 -9.97
C SER A 424 19.80 25.91 -11.41
N ASP A 425 20.05 25.05 -12.39
CA ASP A 425 19.86 25.28 -13.83
C ASP A 425 19.96 23.89 -14.50
N ILE A 426 18.85 23.34 -14.97
CA ILE A 426 18.82 22.07 -15.73
C ILE A 426 19.42 22.25 -17.15
N ASN A 427 19.57 23.49 -17.61
CA ASN A 427 20.17 23.83 -18.90
C ASN A 427 21.71 24.00 -18.87
N VAL A 428 22.39 23.75 -17.74
CA VAL A 428 23.86 23.85 -17.62
C VAL A 428 24.51 22.48 -17.84
N VAL A 429 25.18 22.35 -18.99
CA VAL A 429 25.71 21.09 -19.55
C VAL A 429 26.84 20.45 -18.72
N ASP A 430 27.49 21.21 -17.83
CA ASP A 430 28.73 20.80 -17.14
C ASP A 430 28.56 20.40 -15.65
N LYS A 431 27.33 20.20 -15.14
CA LYS A 431 27.12 19.73 -13.76
C LYS A 431 27.29 18.21 -13.63
N PRO A 432 27.96 17.68 -12.59
CA PRO A 432 28.09 16.24 -12.38
C PRO A 432 26.75 15.61 -12.00
N LEU A 433 26.34 14.61 -12.78
CA LEU A 433 25.13 13.82 -12.56
C LEU A 433 25.22 12.98 -11.27
N LYS A 434 24.07 12.74 -10.65
CA LYS A 434 23.92 12.16 -9.30
C LYS A 434 23.59 10.65 -9.36
N PRO A 435 23.92 9.84 -8.34
CA PRO A 435 23.47 8.45 -8.28
C PRO A 435 21.94 8.36 -8.34
N VAL A 436 21.43 7.32 -9.02
CA VAL A 436 19.97 7.09 -9.14
C VAL A 436 19.58 5.86 -8.32
N MET A 437 18.49 5.96 -7.56
CA MET A 437 17.84 4.83 -6.89
C MET A 437 16.43 4.63 -7.43
N VAL A 438 16.07 3.41 -7.81
CA VAL A 438 14.75 3.06 -8.38
C VAL A 438 14.07 2.04 -7.46
N TRP A 439 12.99 2.46 -6.80
CA TRP A 439 12.18 1.65 -5.90
C TRP A 439 11.11 0.86 -6.65
N ILE A 440 11.09 -0.45 -6.42
CA ILE A 440 10.03 -1.38 -6.78
C ILE A 440 9.36 -1.83 -5.48
N TYR A 441 8.07 -1.58 -5.30
CA TYR A 441 7.37 -1.90 -4.05
C TYR A 441 7.02 -3.39 -3.91
N GLY A 442 6.65 -3.80 -2.68
CA GLY A 442 6.25 -5.17 -2.34
C GLY A 442 4.80 -5.51 -2.71
N GLY A 443 4.02 -5.98 -1.73
CA GLY A 443 2.58 -6.24 -1.92
C GLY A 443 2.22 -7.52 -2.68
N GLY A 444 3.12 -8.52 -2.69
CA GLY A 444 2.83 -9.88 -3.15
C GLY A 444 2.28 -9.98 -4.58
N PHE A 445 2.72 -9.10 -5.48
CA PHE A 445 2.25 -8.96 -6.86
C PHE A 445 0.72 -8.76 -7.04
N THR A 446 -0.02 -8.49 -5.97
CA THR A 446 -1.50 -8.48 -5.95
C THR A 446 -2.10 -7.18 -5.44
N PHE A 447 -1.36 -6.40 -4.65
CA PHE A 447 -1.76 -5.07 -4.19
C PHE A 447 -0.54 -4.11 -4.08
N GLY A 448 -0.79 -2.81 -3.98
CA GLY A 448 0.26 -1.79 -3.85
C GLY A 448 0.11 -0.65 -4.86
N SER A 449 0.73 0.50 -4.56
CA SER A 449 1.10 1.53 -5.53
C SER A 449 2.14 2.49 -4.92
N ILE A 450 2.79 3.29 -5.77
CA ILE A 450 3.69 4.38 -5.33
C ILE A 450 2.99 5.52 -4.59
N PHE A 451 1.66 5.53 -4.55
CA PHE A 451 0.84 6.53 -3.84
C PHE A 451 0.24 6.00 -2.52
N GLN A 452 0.26 4.68 -2.29
CA GLN A 452 -0.48 4.07 -1.17
C GLN A 452 0.19 4.25 0.20
N PHE A 453 1.52 4.41 0.25
CA PHE A 453 2.27 4.44 1.51
C PHE A 453 3.27 5.61 1.52
N PRO A 454 3.34 6.42 2.60
CA PRO A 454 4.31 7.51 2.73
C PRO A 454 5.78 7.08 2.63
N THR A 455 6.08 5.81 2.91
CA THR A 455 7.41 5.20 2.76
C THR A 455 7.90 5.14 1.31
N HIS A 456 7.03 5.31 0.31
CA HIS A 456 7.40 5.38 -1.11
C HIS A 456 7.83 6.78 -1.57
N ASN A 457 7.86 7.77 -0.66
CA ASN A 457 8.22 9.15 -0.95
C ASN A 457 9.76 9.35 -0.92
N GLY A 458 10.35 9.65 -2.08
CA GLY A 458 11.80 9.81 -2.24
C GLY A 458 12.40 11.13 -1.73
N SER A 459 11.59 12.06 -1.24
CA SER A 459 12.00 13.44 -0.95
C SER A 459 13.18 13.55 0.03
N VAL A 460 13.16 12.77 1.12
CA VAL A 460 14.24 12.73 2.12
C VAL A 460 15.54 12.15 1.55
N LEU A 461 15.47 11.23 0.58
CA LEU A 461 16.65 10.70 -0.08
C LEU A 461 17.20 11.69 -1.13
N ALA A 462 16.34 12.52 -1.72
CA ALA A 462 16.79 13.60 -2.61
C ALA A 462 17.56 14.73 -1.88
N THR A 463 17.43 14.89 -0.57
CA THR A 463 18.30 15.79 0.23
C THR A 463 19.69 15.20 0.49
N HIS A 464 19.93 13.94 0.10
CA HIS A 464 21.22 13.24 0.25
C HIS A 464 21.97 13.11 -1.08
N ASP A 465 21.74 14.04 -2.02
CA ASP A 465 22.45 14.16 -3.29
C ASP A 465 22.24 12.95 -4.25
N ILE A 466 21.06 12.32 -4.14
CA ILE A 466 20.59 11.15 -4.91
C ILE A 466 19.35 11.56 -5.72
N VAL A 467 19.19 11.04 -6.95
CA VAL A 467 17.90 11.10 -7.66
C VAL A 467 17.12 9.83 -7.35
N PHE A 468 15.97 9.98 -6.72
CA PHE A 468 15.09 8.88 -6.35
C PHE A 468 13.96 8.73 -7.37
N VAL A 469 13.64 7.49 -7.73
CA VAL A 469 12.52 7.13 -8.59
C VAL A 469 11.69 6.05 -7.90
N SER A 470 10.37 6.12 -7.94
CA SER A 470 9.49 4.98 -7.60
C SER A 470 8.54 4.69 -8.76
N ILE A 471 8.33 3.41 -9.07
CA ILE A 471 7.61 2.97 -10.26
C ILE A 471 6.34 2.17 -9.91
N ASN A 472 5.25 2.40 -10.64
CA ASN A 472 4.12 1.48 -10.69
C ASN A 472 4.32 0.44 -11.80
N TYR A 473 3.63 -0.69 -11.65
CA TYR A 473 3.54 -1.79 -12.61
C TYR A 473 2.19 -2.50 -12.40
N ARG A 474 1.72 -3.30 -13.38
CA ARG A 474 0.44 -4.01 -13.22
C ARG A 474 0.54 -5.17 -12.23
N LEU A 475 -0.59 -5.43 -11.55
CA LEU A 475 -0.73 -6.37 -10.45
C LEU A 475 -1.86 -7.37 -10.71
N GLY A 476 -1.85 -8.49 -9.98
CA GLY A 476 -2.85 -9.56 -10.10
C GLY A 476 -2.94 -10.10 -11.52
N ALA A 477 -4.15 -10.41 -11.99
CA ALA A 477 -4.37 -10.89 -13.34
C ALA A 477 -3.83 -9.93 -14.42
N PHE A 478 -3.99 -8.62 -14.26
CA PHE A 478 -3.53 -7.63 -15.24
C PHE A 478 -2.00 -7.58 -15.39
N GLY A 479 -1.27 -7.95 -14.34
CA GLY A 479 0.19 -8.06 -14.37
C GLY A 479 0.72 -9.45 -14.70
N PHE A 480 0.00 -10.52 -14.35
CA PHE A 480 0.58 -11.87 -14.25
C PHE A 480 -0.28 -13.00 -14.83
N LEU A 481 -1.44 -12.71 -15.43
CA LEU A 481 -2.22 -13.70 -16.16
C LEU A 481 -1.44 -14.23 -17.37
N TYR A 482 -1.42 -15.56 -17.51
CA TYR A 482 -0.90 -16.27 -18.67
C TYR A 482 -2.03 -17.02 -19.39
N SER A 483 -2.13 -16.86 -20.71
CA SER A 483 -2.91 -17.68 -21.62
C SER A 483 -1.99 -18.48 -22.54
N SER A 484 -2.50 -19.53 -23.17
CA SER A 484 -1.77 -20.31 -24.18
C SER A 484 -1.78 -19.67 -25.58
N ASP A 485 -2.17 -18.41 -25.68
CA ASP A 485 -2.19 -17.60 -26.89
C ASP A 485 -1.50 -16.23 -26.65
N GLU A 486 -1.30 -15.45 -27.71
CA GLU A 486 -0.59 -14.17 -27.62
C GLU A 486 -1.39 -13.06 -26.89
N SER A 487 -2.60 -13.34 -26.39
CA SER A 487 -3.45 -12.31 -25.74
C SER A 487 -3.11 -12.03 -24.28
N SER A 488 -2.38 -12.92 -23.61
CA SER A 488 -1.86 -12.71 -22.24
C SER A 488 -0.57 -13.53 -22.06
N PRO A 489 0.60 -13.01 -22.50
CA PRO A 489 1.84 -13.79 -22.51
C PRO A 489 2.50 -14.01 -21.13
N GLY A 490 1.81 -13.67 -20.04
CA GLY A 490 2.35 -13.73 -18.67
C GLY A 490 3.34 -12.59 -18.35
N ASN A 491 3.59 -12.38 -17.05
CA ASN A 491 4.65 -11.52 -16.53
C ASN A 491 4.67 -10.06 -17.06
N MET A 492 3.53 -9.54 -17.51
CA MET A 492 3.35 -8.15 -17.95
C MET A 492 3.81 -7.13 -16.90
N GLY A 493 3.60 -7.38 -15.60
CA GLY A 493 4.09 -6.52 -14.52
C GLY A 493 5.63 -6.44 -14.46
N LEU A 494 6.35 -7.50 -14.82
CA LEU A 494 7.81 -7.49 -14.92
C LEU A 494 8.30 -6.78 -16.19
N TYR A 495 7.53 -6.86 -17.29
CA TYR A 495 7.77 -6.05 -18.49
C TYR A 495 7.51 -4.55 -18.25
N ASP A 496 6.49 -4.19 -17.47
CA ASP A 496 6.20 -2.81 -17.07
C ASP A 496 7.38 -2.23 -16.27
N GLN A 497 7.88 -2.97 -15.28
CA GLN A 497 9.07 -2.58 -14.51
C GLN A 497 10.31 -2.46 -15.41
N GLN A 498 10.51 -3.39 -16.35
CA GLN A 498 11.60 -3.31 -17.31
C GLN A 498 11.48 -2.06 -18.20
N LEU A 499 10.27 -1.69 -18.62
CA LEU A 499 9.99 -0.52 -19.44
C LEU A 499 10.23 0.78 -18.66
N ALA A 500 9.86 0.84 -17.39
CA ALA A 500 10.22 1.94 -16.49
C ALA A 500 11.76 2.05 -16.33
N LEU A 501 12.48 0.93 -16.22
CA LEU A 501 13.95 0.92 -16.20
C LEU A 501 14.57 1.36 -17.53
N GLN A 502 13.95 1.06 -18.67
CA GLN A 502 14.34 1.60 -19.96
C GLN A 502 14.12 3.12 -20.03
N TRP A 503 12.98 3.62 -19.54
CA TRP A 503 12.68 5.04 -19.46
C TRP A 503 13.69 5.78 -18.58
N VAL A 504 13.99 5.25 -17.38
CA VAL A 504 15.03 5.78 -16.48
C VAL A 504 16.39 5.80 -17.19
N LYS A 505 16.76 4.72 -17.90
CA LYS A 505 18.02 4.66 -18.65
C LYS A 505 18.11 5.73 -19.76
N GLN A 506 16.98 6.13 -20.34
CA GLN A 506 16.90 7.13 -21.41
C GLN A 506 16.87 8.56 -20.87
N ASP A 507 15.94 8.91 -19.97
CA ASP A 507 15.63 10.31 -19.65
C ASP A 507 16.13 10.82 -18.28
N ILE A 508 16.58 9.96 -17.35
CA ILE A 508 16.90 10.41 -15.97
C ILE A 508 18.02 11.46 -15.88
N HIS A 509 18.88 11.53 -16.90
CA HIS A 509 19.93 12.56 -17.03
C HIS A 509 19.37 13.99 -17.07
N LYS A 510 18.13 14.17 -17.55
CA LYS A 510 17.44 15.46 -17.61
C LYS A 510 16.90 15.91 -16.26
N PHE A 511 16.76 14.96 -15.33
CA PHE A 511 16.42 15.17 -13.91
C PHE A 511 17.68 15.17 -13.02
N GLY A 512 18.88 15.25 -13.62
CA GLY A 512 20.16 15.31 -12.93
C GLY A 512 20.76 13.95 -12.50
N GLY A 513 20.14 12.83 -12.84
CA GLY A 513 20.61 11.49 -12.47
C GLY A 513 21.54 10.85 -13.50
N ASP A 514 22.58 10.13 -13.08
CA ASP A 514 23.48 9.42 -13.99
C ASP A 514 22.86 8.06 -14.41
N PRO A 515 22.47 7.88 -15.68
CA PRO A 515 21.90 6.63 -16.18
C PRO A 515 22.87 5.43 -16.11
N ASN A 516 24.14 5.64 -15.75
CA ASN A 516 25.15 4.59 -15.56
C ASN A 516 25.42 4.25 -14.09
N MET A 517 24.84 5.00 -13.15
CA MET A 517 24.95 4.79 -11.69
C MET A 517 23.63 4.36 -11.04
N VAL A 518 22.65 3.93 -11.84
CA VAL A 518 21.34 3.43 -11.41
C VAL A 518 21.47 2.21 -10.50
N THR A 519 20.74 2.25 -9.39
CA THR A 519 20.63 1.20 -8.37
C THR A 519 19.16 0.83 -8.24
N ILE A 520 18.79 -0.41 -8.54
CA ILE A 520 17.42 -0.89 -8.32
C ILE A 520 17.29 -1.45 -6.90
N PHE A 521 16.16 -1.22 -6.24
CA PHE A 521 15.90 -1.80 -4.92
C PHE A 521 14.41 -1.99 -4.65
N GLY A 522 14.08 -2.86 -3.71
CA GLY A 522 12.69 -3.23 -3.42
C GLY A 522 12.58 -4.19 -2.25
N GLU A 523 11.39 -4.23 -1.65
CA GLU A 523 11.00 -5.09 -0.53
C GLU A 523 10.03 -6.19 -0.99
N SER A 524 10.09 -7.39 -0.40
CA SER A 524 9.17 -8.50 -0.69
C SER A 524 9.06 -8.79 -2.21
N ALA A 525 7.88 -8.67 -2.83
CA ALA A 525 7.68 -8.81 -4.28
C ALA A 525 8.56 -7.84 -5.11
N GLY A 526 8.90 -6.67 -4.59
CA GLY A 526 9.86 -5.74 -5.18
C GLY A 526 11.30 -6.24 -5.09
N SER A 527 11.69 -6.89 -3.99
CA SER A 527 12.99 -7.57 -3.86
C SER A 527 13.08 -8.78 -4.81
N TRP A 528 11.98 -9.50 -4.98
CA TRP A 528 11.85 -10.59 -5.94
C TRP A 528 11.98 -10.06 -7.38
N SER A 529 11.30 -8.96 -7.71
CA SER A 529 11.42 -8.23 -8.97
C SER A 529 12.85 -7.78 -9.25
N VAL A 530 13.57 -7.26 -8.25
CA VAL A 530 14.99 -6.94 -8.34
C VAL A 530 15.82 -8.19 -8.70
N SER A 531 15.53 -9.35 -8.09
CA SER A 531 16.22 -10.61 -8.44
C SER A 531 15.94 -11.06 -9.88
N VAL A 532 14.71 -10.92 -10.38
CA VAL A 532 14.36 -11.18 -11.78
C VAL A 532 15.15 -10.25 -12.70
N HIS A 533 15.24 -8.95 -12.39
CA HIS A 533 15.99 -7.98 -13.20
C HIS A 533 17.51 -8.21 -13.19
N ILE A 534 18.09 -8.78 -12.13
CA ILE A 534 19.50 -9.22 -12.08
C ILE A 534 19.76 -10.38 -13.05
N LEU A 535 18.83 -11.33 -13.15
CA LEU A 535 18.95 -12.53 -13.98
C LEU A 535 18.54 -12.29 -15.44
N SER A 536 17.58 -11.39 -15.67
CA SER A 536 16.94 -11.15 -16.97
C SER A 536 17.90 -10.56 -18.03
N PRO A 537 18.14 -11.26 -19.15
CA PRO A 537 18.94 -10.73 -20.26
C PRO A 537 18.36 -9.43 -20.85
N LEU A 538 17.06 -9.22 -20.72
CA LEU A 538 16.34 -8.02 -21.22
C LEU A 538 16.59 -6.78 -20.34
N SER A 539 17.01 -6.97 -19.09
CA SER A 539 17.32 -5.88 -18.15
C SER A 539 18.79 -5.46 -18.17
N LYS A 540 19.62 -6.15 -18.96
CA LYS A 540 21.07 -6.03 -19.01
C LYS A 540 21.54 -4.62 -19.41
N GLY A 541 22.16 -3.90 -18.48
CA GLY A 541 22.74 -2.58 -18.70
C GLY A 541 21.81 -1.40 -18.40
N LEU A 542 20.56 -1.66 -18.01
CA LEU A 542 19.62 -0.64 -17.51
C LEU A 542 20.05 -0.12 -16.14
N PHE A 543 20.65 -0.97 -15.30
CA PHE A 543 21.15 -0.62 -13.97
C PHE A 543 22.57 -1.15 -13.72
N ARG A 544 23.19 -0.66 -12.62
CA ARG A 544 24.59 -0.92 -12.25
C ARG A 544 24.75 -1.57 -10.86
N ARG A 545 23.77 -1.42 -9.97
CA ARG A 545 23.72 -2.02 -8.63
C ARG A 545 22.31 -2.50 -8.30
N ALA A 546 22.20 -3.37 -7.31
CA ALA A 546 20.94 -3.81 -6.75
C ALA A 546 21.02 -3.87 -5.22
N ILE A 547 19.89 -3.65 -4.54
CA ILE A 547 19.67 -3.92 -3.11
C ILE A 547 18.38 -4.74 -3.01
N MET A 548 18.34 -5.73 -2.13
CA MET A 548 17.27 -6.73 -2.05
C MET A 548 16.83 -6.89 -0.60
N GLU A 549 15.58 -6.53 -0.31
CA GLU A 549 15.01 -6.51 1.03
C GLU A 549 13.97 -7.65 1.17
N SER A 550 14.35 -8.70 1.90
CA SER A 550 13.52 -9.85 2.30
C SER A 550 13.19 -10.94 1.27
N ALA A 551 13.46 -10.82 -0.05
CA ALA A 551 13.19 -11.91 -1.01
C ALA A 551 14.17 -12.04 -2.19
N ALA A 552 14.36 -13.26 -2.70
CA ALA A 552 15.19 -13.57 -3.87
C ALA A 552 14.66 -14.81 -4.62
N GLN A 553 14.67 -14.80 -5.95
CA GLN A 553 14.34 -15.97 -6.77
C GLN A 553 15.61 -16.79 -7.08
N LEU A 554 15.80 -17.90 -6.36
CA LEU A 554 16.82 -18.91 -6.65
C LEU A 554 16.20 -20.32 -6.66
N GLU A 555 16.22 -20.98 -7.83
CA GLU A 555 16.10 -22.46 -7.90
C GLU A 555 17.40 -23.16 -7.50
N ASP A 556 18.55 -22.48 -7.57
CA ASP A 556 19.85 -22.95 -7.07
C ASP A 556 19.94 -22.86 -5.54
N CYS A 557 18.93 -23.42 -4.86
CA CYS A 557 18.76 -23.29 -3.42
C CYS A 557 19.69 -24.21 -2.62
N LEU A 558 20.40 -25.15 -3.27
CA LEU A 558 21.14 -26.27 -2.66
C LEU A 558 22.49 -25.86 -2.04
N VAL A 559 22.42 -24.89 -1.13
CA VAL A 559 23.53 -24.37 -0.34
C VAL A 559 23.52 -24.91 1.10
N LEU A 560 24.67 -24.81 1.77
CA LEU A 560 24.80 -25.04 3.21
C LEU A 560 25.64 -23.94 3.86
N ASN A 561 25.30 -23.59 5.09
CA ASN A 561 26.03 -22.62 5.91
C ASN A 561 26.86 -23.36 6.98
N ILE A 562 28.03 -22.84 7.33
CA ILE A 562 28.94 -23.45 8.33
C ILE A 562 29.40 -22.38 9.34
N TRP A 563 29.25 -22.69 10.62
CA TRP A 563 29.82 -21.92 11.72
C TRP A 563 30.80 -22.82 12.46
N SER A 564 32.03 -22.33 12.64
CA SER A 564 33.11 -23.05 13.33
C SER A 564 33.73 -22.17 14.43
N PRO A 565 34.26 -22.76 15.51
CA PRO A 565 35.04 -22.01 16.50
C PRO A 565 36.27 -21.38 15.85
N PRO A 566 36.86 -20.28 16.40
CA PRO A 566 37.96 -19.55 15.77
C PRO A 566 39.15 -20.43 15.37
N VAL A 567 39.25 -20.75 14.07
CA VAL A 567 40.25 -21.67 13.50
C VAL A 567 41.62 -20.97 13.38
N SER A 568 42.24 -20.74 14.53
CA SER A 568 43.57 -20.17 14.68
C SER A 568 44.62 -21.06 14.01
N ASP A 569 45.08 -20.60 12.85
CA ASP A 569 46.06 -21.17 11.90
C ASP A 569 45.95 -22.68 11.63
N ILE A 570 45.48 -23.02 10.43
CA ILE A 570 45.35 -24.38 9.88
C ILE A 570 46.74 -24.94 9.46
N LYS A 571 47.68 -24.92 10.40
CA LYS A 571 49.04 -25.48 10.29
C LYS A 571 49.44 -26.35 11.48
N VAL A 572 48.60 -26.45 12.51
CA VAL A 572 48.79 -27.36 13.65
C VAL A 572 47.92 -28.60 13.43
N VAL A 573 48.56 -29.73 13.14
CA VAL A 573 47.91 -31.03 12.86
C VAL A 573 47.32 -31.66 14.14
N ASP A 574 47.70 -31.14 15.31
CA ASP A 574 47.48 -31.74 16.63
C ASP A 574 46.29 -31.16 17.43
N LYS A 575 45.44 -30.31 16.82
CA LYS A 575 44.19 -29.87 17.46
C LYS A 575 43.10 -30.94 17.28
N PRO A 576 42.40 -31.39 18.34
CA PRO A 576 41.31 -32.35 18.21
C PRO A 576 40.14 -31.73 17.44
N LEU A 577 39.60 -32.50 16.49
CA LEU A 577 38.39 -32.14 15.76
C LEU A 577 37.17 -32.07 16.70
N LYS A 578 36.17 -31.28 16.31
CA LYS A 578 35.03 -30.89 17.14
C LYS A 578 33.75 -31.63 16.74
N PRO A 579 32.82 -31.93 17.66
CA PRO A 579 31.51 -32.48 17.31
C PRO A 579 30.79 -31.61 16.27
N VAL A 580 30.08 -32.26 15.35
CA VAL A 580 29.36 -31.57 14.27
C VAL A 580 27.86 -31.70 14.48
N MET A 581 27.11 -30.61 14.33
CA MET A 581 25.64 -30.60 14.38
C MET A 581 25.08 -30.09 13.05
N VAL A 582 24.26 -30.90 12.38
CA VAL A 582 23.71 -30.60 11.04
C VAL A 582 22.19 -30.40 11.12
N TRP A 583 21.77 -29.15 10.97
CA TRP A 583 20.38 -28.69 11.07
C TRP A 583 19.60 -28.85 9.77
N ILE A 584 18.43 -29.47 9.87
CA ILE A 584 17.42 -29.61 8.81
C ILE A 584 16.14 -28.91 9.29
N TYR A 585 15.67 -27.88 8.57
CA TYR A 585 14.52 -27.06 9.00
C TYR A 585 13.16 -27.75 8.80
N GLY A 586 12.13 -27.24 9.48
CA GLY A 586 10.73 -27.68 9.43
C GLY A 586 9.93 -27.16 8.23
N GLY A 587 8.64 -26.86 8.43
CA GLY A 587 7.79 -26.24 7.38
C GLY A 587 7.04 -27.22 6.46
N ALA A 588 6.63 -28.38 6.99
CA ALA A 588 5.75 -29.36 6.33
C ALA A 588 6.20 -29.86 4.93
N PHE A 589 7.51 -29.77 4.61
CA PHE A 589 8.07 -30.03 3.28
C PHE A 589 7.61 -29.10 2.14
N VAL A 590 6.86 -28.04 2.41
CA VAL A 590 6.33 -27.11 1.39
C VAL A 590 6.89 -25.68 1.53
N VAL A 591 7.29 -25.27 2.73
CA VAL A 591 7.95 -23.99 3.02
C VAL A 591 9.19 -24.22 3.89
N GLY A 592 10.13 -23.27 3.90
CA GLY A 592 11.35 -23.36 4.70
C GLY A 592 12.61 -22.85 3.99
N SER A 593 13.56 -22.28 4.74
CA SER A 593 14.96 -22.15 4.31
C SER A 593 15.91 -21.94 5.49
N ILE A 594 17.20 -22.21 5.31
CA ILE A 594 18.25 -21.89 6.30
C ILE A 594 18.44 -20.39 6.58
N PHE A 595 17.78 -19.52 5.82
CA PHE A 595 17.85 -18.06 5.96
C PHE A 595 16.59 -17.46 6.61
N GLN A 596 15.53 -18.26 6.82
CA GLN A 596 14.20 -17.76 7.18
C GLN A 596 14.09 -17.17 8.60
N PHE A 597 14.81 -17.74 9.57
CA PHE A 597 14.67 -17.38 10.98
C PHE A 597 16.02 -17.10 11.67
N PRO A 598 16.17 -16.01 12.45
CA PRO A 598 17.45 -15.65 13.09
C PRO A 598 18.03 -16.71 14.03
N ASN A 599 17.19 -17.53 14.66
CA ASN A 599 17.62 -18.62 15.54
C ASN A 599 18.18 -19.84 14.78
N TYR A 600 18.24 -19.85 13.44
CA TYR A 600 19.04 -20.82 12.68
C TYR A 600 20.52 -20.41 12.54
N ASN A 601 20.93 -19.30 13.16
CA ASN A 601 22.31 -18.82 13.19
C ASN A 601 23.18 -19.64 14.15
N GLY A 602 24.14 -20.41 13.62
CA GLY A 602 25.04 -21.27 14.39
C GLY A 602 26.09 -20.57 15.27
N SER A 603 26.17 -19.23 15.26
CA SER A 603 27.27 -18.49 15.92
C SER A 603 27.41 -18.77 17.42
N VAL A 604 26.31 -18.96 18.15
CA VAL A 604 26.33 -19.30 19.58
C VAL A 604 26.73 -20.76 19.82
N LEU A 605 26.33 -21.70 18.96
CA LEU A 605 26.80 -23.09 19.05
C LEU A 605 28.32 -23.17 18.75
N ALA A 606 28.82 -22.34 17.84
CA ALA A 606 30.24 -22.23 17.54
C ALA A 606 31.11 -21.64 18.68
N THR A 607 30.53 -20.97 19.70
CA THR A 607 31.29 -20.62 20.92
C THR A 607 31.39 -21.77 21.92
N HIS A 608 30.55 -22.81 21.77
CA HIS A 608 30.52 -24.01 22.62
C HIS A 608 31.37 -25.16 22.05
N ASP A 609 32.38 -24.82 21.24
CA ASP A 609 33.36 -25.78 20.70
C ASP A 609 32.73 -26.86 19.79
N ILE A 610 31.63 -26.50 19.11
CA ILE A 610 30.87 -27.31 18.14
C ILE A 610 31.01 -26.70 16.74
N VAL A 611 31.05 -27.51 15.68
CA VAL A 611 30.86 -27.04 14.31
C VAL A 611 29.40 -27.23 13.91
N PHE A 612 28.67 -26.13 13.73
CA PHE A 612 27.26 -26.16 13.32
C PHE A 612 27.15 -25.95 11.81
N VAL A 613 26.30 -26.74 11.17
CA VAL A 613 25.96 -26.68 9.75
C VAL A 613 24.45 -26.58 9.61
N SER A 614 23.94 -25.78 8.68
CA SER A 614 22.53 -25.84 8.26
C SER A 614 22.45 -26.04 6.75
N ILE A 615 21.50 -26.86 6.30
CA ILE A 615 21.39 -27.31 4.90
C ILE A 615 20.04 -26.92 4.28
N ASN A 616 20.06 -26.42 3.04
CA ASN A 616 18.86 -26.32 2.20
C ASN A 616 18.58 -27.62 1.45
N TYR A 617 17.31 -27.83 1.10
CA TYR A 617 16.83 -28.94 0.30
C TYR A 617 15.53 -28.55 -0.43
N ARG A 618 15.21 -29.22 -1.54
CA ARG A 618 14.01 -28.87 -2.33
C ARG A 618 12.70 -29.26 -1.63
N LEU A 619 11.68 -28.44 -1.86
CA LEU A 619 10.35 -28.49 -1.22
C LEU A 619 9.25 -28.73 -2.26
N GLY A 620 8.04 -29.08 -1.80
CA GLY A 620 6.84 -29.28 -2.63
C GLY A 620 7.09 -30.25 -3.79
N ALA A 621 6.51 -29.96 -4.96
CA ALA A 621 6.75 -30.73 -6.18
C ALA A 621 8.25 -30.86 -6.54
N PHE A 622 9.04 -29.80 -6.38
CA PHE A 622 10.47 -29.80 -6.71
C PHE A 622 11.28 -30.78 -5.86
N GLY A 623 10.85 -31.00 -4.61
CA GLY A 623 11.44 -31.95 -3.68
C GLY A 623 10.84 -33.35 -3.73
N PHE A 624 9.55 -33.51 -4.05
CA PHE A 624 8.82 -34.74 -3.70
C PHE A 624 7.89 -35.29 -4.80
N LEU A 625 7.75 -34.65 -5.97
CA LEU A 625 6.90 -35.15 -7.07
C LEU A 625 7.34 -36.54 -7.58
N TYR A 626 6.41 -37.48 -7.68
CA TYR A 626 6.66 -38.84 -8.19
C TYR A 626 5.80 -39.17 -9.41
N SER A 627 6.46 -39.48 -10.51
CA SER A 627 5.84 -39.77 -11.81
C SER A 627 5.37 -41.22 -11.99
N GLY A 628 5.96 -42.15 -11.23
CA GLY A 628 5.90 -43.59 -11.51
C GLY A 628 7.14 -44.14 -12.22
N ASP A 629 7.97 -43.28 -12.82
CA ASP A 629 9.18 -43.63 -13.56
C ASP A 629 10.39 -42.71 -13.25
N GLU A 630 11.48 -42.86 -14.00
CA GLU A 630 12.74 -42.12 -13.79
C GLU A 630 12.64 -40.61 -14.12
N SER A 631 11.60 -40.17 -14.82
CA SER A 631 11.43 -38.76 -15.21
C SER A 631 11.15 -37.85 -14.00
N SER A 632 10.51 -38.39 -12.95
CA SER A 632 10.49 -37.81 -11.60
C SER A 632 10.42 -38.94 -10.56
N PRO A 633 11.55 -39.29 -9.90
CA PRO A 633 11.66 -40.46 -9.03
C PRO A 633 11.18 -40.24 -7.58
N GLY A 634 10.78 -39.01 -7.22
CA GLY A 634 10.35 -38.65 -5.87
C GLY A 634 11.50 -38.53 -4.87
N ASN A 635 11.19 -38.03 -3.66
CA ASN A 635 12.14 -37.88 -2.54
C ASN A 635 13.44 -37.09 -2.86
N MET A 636 13.46 -36.26 -3.91
CA MET A 636 14.60 -35.40 -4.25
C MET A 636 15.06 -34.52 -3.08
N GLY A 637 14.14 -34.01 -2.25
CA GLY A 637 14.49 -33.27 -1.04
C GLY A 637 15.27 -34.11 -0.02
N LEU A 638 14.96 -35.41 0.13
CA LEU A 638 15.75 -36.32 0.98
C LEU A 638 17.11 -36.66 0.34
N TYR A 639 17.18 -36.73 -0.99
CA TYR A 639 18.45 -36.89 -1.71
C TYR A 639 19.35 -35.64 -1.59
N ASP A 640 18.78 -34.44 -1.60
CA ASP A 640 19.51 -33.18 -1.36
C ASP A 640 20.12 -33.16 0.05
N GLN A 641 19.32 -33.53 1.06
CA GLN A 641 19.79 -33.68 2.45
C GLN A 641 20.88 -34.75 2.56
N GLN A 642 20.70 -35.91 1.93
CA GLN A 642 21.68 -36.99 1.92
C GLN A 642 23.00 -36.56 1.23
N LEU A 643 22.92 -35.81 0.14
CA LEU A 643 24.07 -35.24 -0.56
C LEU A 643 24.83 -34.23 0.31
N ALA A 644 24.12 -33.36 1.04
CA ALA A 644 24.72 -32.45 2.00
C ALA A 644 25.39 -33.20 3.17
N LEU A 645 24.79 -34.28 3.68
CA LEU A 645 25.41 -35.15 4.69
C LEU A 645 26.66 -35.88 4.16
N GLN A 646 26.67 -36.33 2.90
CA GLN A 646 27.86 -36.83 2.23
C GLN A 646 28.94 -35.75 2.12
N TRP A 647 28.57 -34.52 1.74
CA TRP A 647 29.49 -33.39 1.66
C TRP A 647 30.11 -33.07 3.02
N VAL A 648 29.33 -33.04 4.09
CA VAL A 648 29.80 -32.85 5.48
C VAL A 648 30.79 -33.96 5.83
N LYS A 649 30.43 -35.23 5.62
CA LYS A 649 31.31 -36.38 5.88
C LYS A 649 32.67 -36.26 5.16
N GLN A 650 32.67 -35.74 3.93
CA GLN A 650 33.88 -35.59 3.11
C GLN A 650 34.71 -34.34 3.43
N ASN A 651 34.11 -33.25 3.95
CA ASN A 651 34.76 -31.93 4.00
C ASN A 651 34.86 -31.28 5.37
N ILE A 652 34.05 -31.66 6.36
CA ILE A 652 33.90 -30.86 7.59
C ILE A 652 35.17 -30.77 8.45
N HIS A 653 36.10 -31.73 8.30
CA HIS A 653 37.45 -31.69 8.89
C HIS A 653 38.26 -30.44 8.49
N LYS A 654 38.00 -29.88 7.30
CA LYS A 654 38.65 -28.63 6.81
C LYS A 654 38.19 -27.40 7.59
N PHE A 655 37.05 -27.51 8.28
CA PHE A 655 36.41 -26.49 9.13
C PHE A 655 36.56 -26.85 10.62
N GLY A 656 37.42 -27.81 10.97
CA GLY A 656 37.67 -28.26 12.34
C GLY A 656 36.66 -29.26 12.89
N GLY A 657 35.67 -29.70 12.11
CA GLY A 657 34.65 -30.66 12.54
C GLY A 657 35.06 -32.12 12.35
N ASP A 658 34.66 -32.99 13.27
CA ASP A 658 34.91 -34.43 13.22
C ASP A 658 33.83 -35.13 12.37
N PRO A 659 34.17 -35.72 11.21
CA PRO A 659 33.19 -36.41 10.36
C PRO A 659 32.63 -37.70 10.98
N ASP A 660 33.23 -38.25 12.03
CA ASP A 660 32.71 -39.43 12.74
C ASP A 660 31.87 -39.07 13.99
N MET A 661 31.83 -37.79 14.38
CA MET A 661 31.00 -37.24 15.46
C MET A 661 29.90 -36.29 14.95
N VAL A 662 29.31 -36.61 13.80
CA VAL A 662 28.16 -35.90 13.21
C VAL A 662 26.85 -36.27 13.92
N THR A 663 26.12 -35.25 14.37
CA THR A 663 24.75 -35.32 14.89
C THR A 663 23.81 -34.63 13.90
N ILE A 664 22.79 -35.33 13.41
CA ILE A 664 21.72 -34.71 12.62
C ILE A 664 20.57 -34.27 13.53
N PHE A 665 19.96 -33.12 13.25
CA PHE A 665 18.81 -32.65 14.01
C PHE A 665 17.86 -31.80 13.17
N GLY A 666 16.58 -31.85 13.53
CA GLY A 666 15.50 -31.22 12.79
C GLY A 666 14.25 -31.11 13.65
N GLU A 667 13.43 -30.10 13.35
CA GLU A 667 12.11 -29.87 13.97
C GLU A 667 11.01 -30.05 12.92
N SER A 668 9.81 -30.50 13.34
CA SER A 668 8.65 -30.66 12.43
C SER A 668 9.03 -31.52 11.20
N ALA A 669 8.88 -31.03 9.96
CA ALA A 669 9.34 -31.73 8.76
C ALA A 669 10.86 -31.99 8.69
N GLY A 670 11.67 -31.22 9.41
CA GLY A 670 13.09 -31.50 9.66
C GLY A 670 13.26 -32.73 10.56
N SER A 671 12.40 -32.91 11.56
CA SER A 671 12.39 -34.15 12.37
C SER A 671 11.86 -35.34 11.58
N TRP A 672 10.87 -35.13 10.68
CA TRP A 672 10.51 -36.14 9.69
C TRP A 672 11.72 -36.53 8.83
N SER A 673 12.52 -35.57 8.36
CA SER A 673 13.76 -35.79 7.60
C SER A 673 14.80 -36.60 8.41
N VAL A 674 15.04 -36.22 9.67
CA VAL A 674 15.92 -36.97 10.58
C VAL A 674 15.43 -38.42 10.72
N SER A 675 14.14 -38.63 10.96
CA SER A 675 13.58 -39.98 11.07
C SER A 675 13.70 -40.77 9.75
N ALA A 676 13.54 -40.13 8.59
CA ALA A 676 13.79 -40.74 7.29
C ALA A 676 15.26 -41.15 7.11
N HIS A 677 16.22 -40.32 7.53
CA HIS A 677 17.65 -40.69 7.53
C HIS A 677 17.98 -41.82 8.53
N ILE A 678 17.28 -41.93 9.66
CA ILE A 678 17.40 -43.09 10.57
C ILE A 678 16.93 -44.38 9.87
N LEU A 679 15.83 -44.32 9.10
CA LEU A 679 15.30 -45.46 8.36
C LEU A 679 16.08 -45.79 7.08
N SER A 680 16.76 -44.80 6.50
CA SER A 680 17.37 -44.88 5.17
C SER A 680 18.66 -45.73 5.14
N PRO A 681 18.73 -46.79 4.32
CA PRO A 681 19.97 -47.55 4.15
C PRO A 681 21.07 -46.72 3.45
N LEU A 682 20.68 -45.77 2.59
CA LEU A 682 21.59 -44.87 1.88
C LEU A 682 22.22 -43.80 2.78
N SER A 683 21.69 -43.60 3.99
CA SER A 683 22.23 -42.63 4.96
C SER A 683 23.20 -43.26 5.97
N LYS A 684 23.46 -44.57 5.87
CA LYS A 684 24.25 -45.33 6.82
C LYS A 684 25.71 -44.87 6.91
N GLY A 685 26.16 -44.51 8.11
CA GLY A 685 27.53 -44.07 8.39
C GLY A 685 27.81 -42.59 8.12
N LEU A 686 26.82 -41.83 7.61
CA LEU A 686 26.93 -40.38 7.44
C LEU A 686 26.82 -39.61 8.76
N PHE A 687 26.17 -40.19 9.77
CA PHE A 687 25.96 -39.61 11.09
C PHE A 687 26.06 -40.66 12.22
N ARG A 688 26.30 -40.18 13.44
CA ARG A 688 26.50 -40.98 14.66
C ARG A 688 25.39 -40.81 15.69
N ARG A 689 24.65 -39.68 15.65
CA ARG A 689 23.55 -39.35 16.57
C ARG A 689 22.42 -38.63 15.85
N ALA A 690 21.22 -38.69 16.42
CA ALA A 690 20.04 -37.96 15.94
C ALA A 690 19.34 -37.22 17.08
N ILE A 691 18.80 -36.04 16.79
CA ILE A 691 17.82 -35.34 17.64
C ILE A 691 16.56 -35.08 16.82
N MET A 692 15.41 -35.48 17.36
CA MET A 692 14.10 -35.38 16.71
C MET A 692 13.18 -34.47 17.52
N GLU A 693 13.04 -33.23 17.06
CA GLU A 693 12.23 -32.22 17.74
C GLU A 693 10.82 -32.24 17.16
N SER A 694 9.85 -32.69 17.95
CA SER A 694 8.42 -32.46 17.69
C SER A 694 7.91 -32.98 16.33
N ALA A 695 8.37 -34.16 15.89
CA ALA A 695 7.77 -34.97 14.81
C ALA A 695 8.47 -36.33 14.58
N ALA A 696 7.78 -37.32 13.97
CA ALA A 696 8.39 -38.55 13.44
C ALA A 696 7.61 -39.21 12.30
N GLN A 697 8.31 -39.83 11.34
CA GLN A 697 7.67 -40.55 10.23
C GLN A 697 7.17 -41.95 10.65
N LEU A 698 5.88 -42.05 11.01
CA LEU A 698 5.30 -43.30 11.51
C LEU A 698 4.01 -43.80 10.80
N PHE A 699 3.24 -42.93 10.15
CA PHE A 699 1.89 -43.27 9.63
C PHE A 699 1.76 -43.11 8.10
N SER A 700 1.32 -44.16 7.41
CA SER A 700 1.03 -44.12 5.96
C SER A 700 -0.42 -43.83 5.59
N LYS A 701 -1.35 -43.83 6.57
CA LYS A 701 -2.81 -43.72 6.32
C LYS A 701 -3.44 -42.36 6.65
N ASN A 702 -2.74 -41.42 7.31
CA ASN A 702 -3.44 -40.32 8.02
C ASN A 702 -2.95 -38.85 7.97
N ARG A 703 -1.79 -38.39 7.47
CA ARG A 703 -0.54 -39.00 6.95
C ARG A 703 0.63 -38.04 7.26
N PRO A 704 1.86 -38.55 7.35
CA PRO A 704 3.00 -37.80 6.79
C PRO A 704 3.92 -38.65 5.88
N LEU A 705 3.53 -39.90 5.57
CA LEU A 705 4.11 -40.69 4.47
C LEU A 705 3.03 -41.05 3.45
N ILE A 706 3.40 -41.01 2.17
CA ILE A 706 2.56 -41.44 1.04
C ILE A 706 3.12 -42.70 0.38
N THR A 707 2.27 -43.53 -0.22
CA THR A 707 2.74 -44.65 -1.06
C THR A 707 2.95 -44.17 -2.49
N LYS A 708 3.72 -44.92 -3.27
CA LYS A 708 3.91 -44.68 -4.71
C LYS A 708 2.59 -44.57 -5.49
N THR A 709 1.51 -45.20 -5.05
CA THR A 709 0.19 -45.13 -5.73
C THR A 709 -0.48 -43.78 -5.53
N GLU A 710 -0.52 -43.25 -4.30
CA GLU A 710 -1.11 -41.91 -4.08
C GLU A 710 -0.20 -40.82 -4.62
N ALA A 711 1.12 -40.96 -4.50
CA ALA A 711 2.07 -39.99 -5.05
C ALA A 711 1.91 -39.79 -6.58
N ILE A 712 1.57 -40.83 -7.34
CA ILE A 712 1.20 -40.72 -8.77
C ILE A 712 -0.15 -39.98 -8.93
N SER A 713 -1.13 -40.24 -8.06
CA SER A 713 -2.44 -39.56 -8.07
C SER A 713 -2.32 -38.07 -7.78
N ASP A 714 -1.52 -37.68 -6.78
CA ASP A 714 -1.26 -36.30 -6.41
C ASP A 714 -0.42 -35.59 -7.48
N ALA A 715 0.57 -36.28 -8.06
CA ALA A 715 1.33 -35.78 -9.22
C ALA A 715 0.45 -35.58 -10.47
N LYS A 716 -0.55 -36.45 -10.71
CA LYS A 716 -1.49 -36.29 -11.82
C LYS A 716 -2.51 -35.17 -11.59
N GLN A 717 -3.00 -34.96 -10.37
CA GLN A 717 -3.83 -33.79 -10.05
C GLN A 717 -3.10 -32.47 -10.31
N LEU A 718 -1.80 -32.39 -9.98
CA LEU A 718 -0.94 -31.25 -10.34
C LEU A 718 -0.79 -31.10 -11.87
N ALA A 719 -0.59 -32.20 -12.57
CA ALA A 719 -0.47 -32.20 -14.04
C ALA A 719 -1.75 -31.74 -14.73
N ASP A 720 -2.90 -32.26 -14.31
CA ASP A 720 -4.21 -31.94 -14.86
C ASP A 720 -4.56 -30.45 -14.61
N HIS A 721 -4.19 -29.90 -13.45
CA HIS A 721 -4.35 -28.46 -13.15
C HIS A 721 -3.61 -27.55 -14.14
N PHE A 722 -2.40 -27.94 -14.56
CA PHE A 722 -1.62 -27.21 -15.57
C PHE A 722 -1.89 -27.66 -17.02
N ASN A 723 -2.97 -28.42 -17.26
CA ASN A 723 -3.30 -29.04 -18.56
C ASN A 723 -2.19 -29.92 -19.17
N CYS A 724 -1.24 -30.37 -18.36
CA CYS A 724 -0.16 -31.29 -18.73
C CYS A 724 -0.69 -32.73 -18.81
N THR A 725 -1.60 -33.02 -19.74
CA THR A 725 -2.33 -34.29 -19.81
C THR A 725 -1.67 -35.35 -20.69
N ASP A 726 -0.87 -34.94 -21.68
CA ASP A 726 -0.13 -35.81 -22.62
C ASP A 726 0.84 -36.81 -21.96
N ASP A 727 1.29 -37.81 -22.72
CA ASP A 727 2.34 -38.77 -22.32
C ASP A 727 3.64 -38.10 -21.81
N LYS A 728 3.88 -36.84 -22.21
CA LYS A 728 5.04 -36.02 -21.80
C LYS A 728 4.75 -35.06 -20.65
N TRP A 729 3.72 -35.31 -19.85
CA TRP A 729 3.27 -34.45 -18.75
C TRP A 729 4.37 -33.93 -17.81
N ILE A 730 5.38 -34.74 -17.46
CA ILE A 730 6.54 -34.29 -16.64
C ILE A 730 7.44 -33.29 -17.40
N GLN A 731 7.58 -33.40 -18.72
CA GLN A 731 8.27 -32.39 -19.53
C GLN A 731 7.46 -31.09 -19.62
N CYS A 732 6.12 -31.19 -19.67
CA CYS A 732 5.22 -30.05 -19.61
C CYS A 732 5.33 -29.32 -18.25
N LEU A 733 5.25 -30.04 -17.12
CA LEU A 733 5.43 -29.47 -15.78
C LEU A 733 6.81 -28.81 -15.59
N ARG A 734 7.87 -29.32 -16.22
CA ARG A 734 9.20 -28.68 -16.27
C ARG A 734 9.28 -27.39 -17.10
N GLY A 735 8.24 -27.06 -17.87
CA GLY A 735 8.10 -25.82 -18.62
C GLY A 735 7.13 -24.82 -17.99
N ILE A 736 6.46 -25.19 -16.89
CA ILE A 736 5.65 -24.27 -16.08
C ILE A 736 6.57 -23.49 -15.14
N ASP A 737 6.29 -22.20 -14.91
CA ASP A 737 7.05 -21.39 -13.96
C ASP A 737 6.96 -21.97 -12.54
N ALA A 738 8.09 -21.99 -11.84
CA ALA A 738 8.19 -22.58 -10.50
C ALA A 738 7.26 -21.90 -9.48
N THR A 739 6.95 -20.60 -9.65
CA THR A 739 5.99 -19.90 -8.78
C THR A 739 4.59 -20.45 -8.90
N LEU A 740 4.09 -20.71 -10.12
CA LEU A 740 2.73 -21.21 -10.32
C LEU A 740 2.53 -22.58 -9.64
N ILE A 741 3.54 -23.46 -9.74
CA ILE A 741 3.56 -24.75 -9.04
C ILE A 741 3.58 -24.57 -7.51
N GLN A 742 4.34 -23.60 -6.98
CA GLN A 742 4.40 -23.31 -5.55
C GLN A 742 3.08 -22.71 -5.02
N ASP A 743 2.52 -21.74 -5.75
CA ASP A 743 1.26 -21.07 -5.42
C ASP A 743 0.10 -22.05 -5.42
N TYR A 744 0.06 -23.02 -6.35
CA TYR A 744 -0.92 -24.11 -6.33
C TYR A 744 -0.89 -24.87 -4.99
N HIS A 745 0.29 -25.19 -4.45
CA HIS A 745 0.41 -25.90 -3.16
C HIS A 745 -0.12 -25.05 -1.99
N ILE A 746 0.17 -23.76 -2.00
CA ILE A 746 -0.26 -22.80 -0.97
C ILE A 746 -1.78 -22.61 -1.04
N GLN A 747 -2.34 -22.31 -2.22
CA GLN A 747 -3.75 -21.97 -2.40
C GLN A 747 -4.70 -23.16 -2.19
N THR A 748 -4.29 -24.37 -2.57
CA THR A 748 -5.12 -25.58 -2.40
C THR A 748 -4.99 -26.22 -1.01
N ASN A 749 -4.19 -25.64 -0.11
CA ASN A 749 -3.85 -26.19 1.22
C ASN A 749 -3.33 -27.64 1.13
N ASN A 750 -2.59 -27.95 0.05
CA ASN A 750 -2.19 -29.30 -0.37
C ASN A 750 -1.00 -29.87 0.43
N THR A 751 -0.74 -29.30 1.61
CA THR A 751 0.51 -29.39 2.40
C THR A 751 0.87 -30.81 2.87
N TYR A 752 -0.03 -31.76 2.67
CA TYR A 752 0.11 -33.17 3.07
C TYR A 752 0.01 -34.17 1.90
N HIS A 753 -0.21 -33.69 0.67
CA HIS A 753 -0.35 -34.54 -0.53
C HIS A 753 1.00 -34.84 -1.18
N ILE A 754 1.77 -33.81 -1.56
CA ILE A 754 3.11 -34.00 -2.11
C ILE A 754 4.13 -34.00 -0.96
N ASN A 755 4.53 -35.22 -0.55
CA ASN A 755 5.29 -35.49 0.67
C ASN A 755 6.24 -36.71 0.46
N ALA A 756 6.95 -37.16 1.50
CA ALA A 756 7.92 -38.26 1.43
C ALA A 756 7.28 -39.64 1.14
N ILE A 757 7.89 -40.37 0.21
CA ILE A 757 7.35 -41.59 -0.42
C ILE A 757 8.06 -42.85 0.08
N ILE A 758 7.29 -43.81 0.59
CA ILE A 758 7.81 -45.15 0.94
C ILE A 758 7.86 -46.10 -0.26
N GLY A 759 8.80 -47.05 -0.23
CA GLY A 759 9.07 -47.97 -1.34
C GLY A 759 10.01 -47.38 -2.40
N THR A 760 10.77 -46.34 -2.04
CA THR A 760 11.94 -45.84 -2.77
C THR A 760 13.21 -46.47 -2.22
N ASP A 761 14.34 -46.37 -2.91
CA ASP A 761 15.63 -46.88 -2.45
C ASP A 761 16.19 -46.06 -1.27
N ILE A 762 15.96 -44.74 -1.22
CA ILE A 762 16.26 -43.92 -0.04
C ILE A 762 15.35 -44.21 1.15
N LEU A 763 14.08 -44.57 0.95
CA LEU A 763 13.12 -44.91 2.00
C LEU A 763 12.30 -46.18 1.63
N PRO A 764 12.86 -47.40 1.83
CA PRO A 764 12.26 -48.64 1.33
C PRO A 764 10.97 -49.07 2.05
N TYR A 765 10.79 -48.66 3.30
CA TYR A 765 9.69 -49.12 4.16
C TYR A 765 9.14 -47.98 5.04
N SER A 766 7.97 -48.20 5.62
CA SER A 766 7.53 -47.44 6.80
C SER A 766 8.36 -47.80 8.03
N ALA A 767 8.40 -46.92 9.03
CA ALA A 767 9.15 -47.13 10.27
C ALA A 767 8.83 -48.46 10.95
N GLN A 768 7.55 -48.83 11.04
CA GLN A 768 7.12 -50.11 11.62
C GLN A 768 7.83 -51.30 10.96
N VAL A 769 7.78 -51.40 9.63
CA VAL A 769 8.36 -52.54 8.88
C VAL A 769 9.89 -52.52 8.95
N ALA A 770 10.52 -51.33 8.95
CA ALA A 770 11.96 -51.20 9.15
C ALA A 770 12.40 -51.66 10.55
N PHE A 771 11.64 -51.31 11.61
CA PHE A 771 11.90 -51.78 12.98
C PHE A 771 11.65 -53.29 13.13
N GLU A 772 10.58 -53.83 12.56
CA GLU A 772 10.27 -55.27 12.56
C GLU A 772 11.38 -56.10 11.88
N LYS A 773 11.89 -55.63 10.73
CA LYS A 773 13.02 -56.24 10.01
C LYS A 773 14.39 -55.96 10.62
N LYS A 774 14.50 -54.88 11.41
CA LYS A 774 15.76 -54.27 11.89
C LYS A 774 16.67 -53.77 10.76
N GLU A 775 16.05 -53.36 9.65
CA GLU A 775 16.67 -52.76 8.47
C GLU A 775 16.62 -51.22 8.59
N PHE A 776 17.38 -50.66 9.55
CA PHE A 776 17.53 -49.22 9.80
C PHE A 776 18.90 -48.89 10.42
N ASN A 777 19.22 -47.60 10.61
CA ASN A 777 20.44 -47.12 11.28
C ASN A 777 20.31 -47.26 12.80
N ARG A 778 20.55 -48.49 13.27
CA ARG A 778 20.38 -49.00 14.64
C ARG A 778 21.56 -48.81 15.59
N ASP A 779 22.66 -48.23 15.10
CA ASP A 779 23.95 -48.16 15.80
C ASP A 779 24.30 -46.69 16.16
N ILE A 780 23.28 -45.91 16.53
CA ILE A 780 23.30 -44.49 16.87
C ILE A 780 22.59 -44.21 18.20
N GLU A 781 22.90 -43.08 18.83
CA GLU A 781 22.15 -42.56 19.97
C GLU A 781 21.05 -41.58 19.51
N LEU A 782 19.92 -41.55 20.20
CA LEU A 782 18.73 -40.76 19.84
C LEU A 782 18.27 -39.88 21.00
N ILE A 783 17.99 -38.61 20.72
CA ILE A 783 17.12 -37.76 21.53
C ILE A 783 15.85 -37.53 20.70
N ALA A 784 14.68 -37.63 21.32
CA ALA A 784 13.42 -37.19 20.74
C ALA A 784 12.66 -36.34 21.76
N GLY A 785 11.65 -35.60 21.33
CA GLY A 785 10.73 -34.94 22.25
C GLY A 785 9.65 -34.15 21.54
N THR A 786 8.82 -33.49 22.35
CA THR A 786 7.59 -32.80 21.95
C THR A 786 7.38 -31.58 22.84
N THR A 787 6.58 -30.62 22.39
CA THR A 787 6.06 -29.53 23.24
C THR A 787 4.77 -29.93 23.97
N GLU A 788 4.40 -29.22 25.04
CA GLU A 788 3.19 -29.47 25.83
C GLU A 788 1.88 -29.41 25.00
N LEU A 789 1.80 -28.50 24.01
CA LEU A 789 0.56 -28.21 23.29
C LEU A 789 0.77 -28.03 21.78
N GLU A 790 1.48 -28.99 21.17
CA GLU A 790 1.77 -29.12 19.73
C GLU A 790 0.63 -28.66 18.82
N GLY A 791 -0.60 -29.07 19.12
CA GLY A 791 -1.75 -28.83 18.26
C GLY A 791 -2.22 -27.37 18.19
N SER A 792 -1.78 -26.46 19.08
CA SER A 792 -2.32 -25.10 19.13
C SER A 792 -1.92 -24.22 17.93
N ALA A 793 -0.71 -24.40 17.38
CA ALA A 793 -0.31 -23.79 16.11
C ALA A 793 -0.78 -24.59 14.89
N LEU A 794 -1.02 -25.89 15.04
CA LEU A 794 -1.36 -26.81 13.95
C LEU A 794 -2.87 -26.93 13.68
N ALA A 795 -3.73 -26.50 14.60
CA ALA A 795 -5.20 -26.64 14.56
C ALA A 795 -5.92 -25.95 13.38
N VAL A 796 -5.19 -25.26 12.49
CA VAL A 796 -5.69 -24.71 11.22
C VAL A 796 -5.50 -25.70 10.03
N GLY A 797 -4.95 -26.89 10.30
CA GLY A 797 -4.56 -27.90 9.32
C GLY A 797 -5.69 -28.84 8.84
N PRO A 798 -5.34 -30.04 8.34
CA PRO A 798 -6.26 -30.93 7.63
C PRO A 798 -7.39 -31.51 8.50
N THR A 799 -8.52 -31.79 7.84
CA THR A 799 -9.75 -32.33 8.45
C THR A 799 -9.71 -33.86 8.54
N PHE A 800 -9.89 -34.42 9.74
CA PHE A 800 -9.84 -35.87 9.95
C PHE A 800 -11.16 -36.59 9.60
N HIS A 801 -11.32 -37.01 8.34
CA HIS A 801 -12.55 -37.66 7.86
C HIS A 801 -12.77 -39.12 8.31
N THR A 802 -11.77 -39.80 8.88
CA THR A 802 -11.85 -41.26 9.18
C THR A 802 -11.85 -41.61 10.66
N LEU A 803 -11.94 -40.62 11.56
CA LEU A 803 -11.84 -40.85 13.00
C LEU A 803 -13.20 -41.14 13.65
N ASN A 804 -13.20 -42.01 14.66
CA ASN A 804 -14.39 -42.23 15.49
C ASN A 804 -14.54 -41.07 16.49
N VAL A 805 -15.17 -39.99 16.02
CA VAL A 805 -15.41 -38.75 16.77
C VAL A 805 -15.98 -39.03 18.16
N ARG A 806 -16.95 -39.95 18.28
CA ARG A 806 -17.59 -40.28 19.56
C ARG A 806 -16.57 -40.72 20.62
N ASN A 807 -15.71 -41.68 20.29
CA ASN A 807 -14.73 -42.20 21.25
C ASN A 807 -13.65 -41.17 21.61
N ILE A 808 -13.37 -40.21 20.71
CA ILE A 808 -12.42 -39.12 20.94
C ILE A 808 -13.04 -38.08 21.88
N THR A 809 -14.28 -37.66 21.62
CA THR A 809 -15.07 -36.80 22.52
C THR A 809 -15.22 -37.43 23.91
N GLU A 810 -15.57 -38.72 23.98
CA GLU A 810 -15.67 -39.49 25.24
C GLU A 810 -14.31 -39.72 25.96
N TYR A 811 -13.17 -39.39 25.34
CA TYR A 811 -11.85 -39.43 25.97
C TYR A 811 -11.39 -38.03 26.42
N TYR A 812 -11.30 -37.08 25.49
CA TYR A 812 -10.71 -35.75 25.75
C TYR A 812 -11.64 -34.78 26.49
N LEU A 813 -12.97 -34.94 26.39
CA LEU A 813 -13.95 -34.01 27.00
C LEU A 813 -14.74 -34.61 28.17
N ARG A 814 -14.49 -35.87 28.57
CA ARG A 814 -15.27 -36.60 29.59
C ARG A 814 -15.43 -35.86 30.92
N ASP A 815 -14.35 -35.23 31.37
CA ASP A 815 -14.25 -34.61 32.69
C ASP A 815 -14.21 -33.06 32.60
N ILE A 816 -14.71 -32.51 31.48
CA ILE A 816 -14.72 -31.08 31.15
C ILE A 816 -16.15 -30.52 31.25
N ASP A 817 -16.27 -29.27 31.71
CA ASP A 817 -17.54 -28.54 31.71
C ASP A 817 -17.83 -28.00 30.29
N ASP A 818 -18.98 -28.36 29.72
CA ASP A 818 -19.44 -27.93 28.38
C ASP A 818 -19.49 -26.39 28.21
N THR A 819 -19.54 -25.62 29.30
CA THR A 819 -19.51 -24.15 29.27
C THR A 819 -18.09 -23.58 29.25
N ASN A 820 -17.07 -24.37 29.61
CA ASN A 820 -15.68 -23.93 29.69
C ASN A 820 -14.98 -24.01 28.32
N SER A 821 -15.31 -23.04 27.46
CA SER A 821 -14.73 -22.91 26.11
C SER A 821 -13.19 -22.87 26.07
N SER A 822 -12.52 -22.47 27.16
CA SER A 822 -11.05 -22.48 27.24
C SER A 822 -10.51 -23.91 27.43
N ALA A 823 -11.10 -24.67 28.35
CA ALA A 823 -10.73 -26.08 28.57
C ALA A 823 -11.06 -26.96 27.36
N ILE A 824 -12.21 -26.72 26.70
CA ILE A 824 -12.60 -27.41 25.46
C ILE A 824 -11.58 -27.12 24.34
N ARG A 825 -11.15 -25.86 24.18
CA ARG A 825 -10.12 -25.47 23.19
C ARG A 825 -8.78 -26.13 23.49
N HIS A 826 -8.34 -26.13 24.75
CA HIS A 826 -7.09 -26.78 25.16
C HIS A 826 -7.13 -28.28 24.83
N GLN A 827 -8.20 -28.99 25.22
CA GLN A 827 -8.35 -30.42 24.91
C GLN A 827 -8.42 -30.72 23.40
N PHE A 828 -9.01 -29.81 22.60
CA PHE A 828 -8.94 -29.92 21.14
C PHE A 828 -7.51 -29.78 20.60
N PHE A 829 -6.72 -28.84 21.13
CA PHE A 829 -5.30 -28.71 20.80
C PHE A 829 -4.47 -29.91 21.26
N SER A 830 -4.72 -30.46 22.46
CA SER A 830 -4.09 -31.70 22.94
C SER A 830 -4.37 -32.86 21.99
N PHE A 831 -5.64 -33.10 21.65
CA PHE A 831 -6.06 -34.11 20.66
C PHE A 831 -5.37 -33.92 19.29
N TYR A 832 -5.35 -32.70 18.76
CA TYR A 832 -4.79 -32.42 17.45
C TYR A 832 -3.27 -32.64 17.42
N GLY A 833 -2.58 -32.23 18.49
CA GLY A 833 -1.17 -32.48 18.73
C GLY A 833 -0.84 -33.95 18.89
N ASP A 834 -1.61 -34.68 19.70
CA ASP A 834 -1.43 -36.11 19.96
C ASP A 834 -1.44 -36.94 18.67
N VAL A 835 -2.42 -36.67 17.80
CA VAL A 835 -2.61 -37.43 16.55
C VAL A 835 -1.50 -37.16 15.53
N LEU A 836 -1.08 -35.90 15.37
CA LEU A 836 -0.10 -35.52 14.34
C LEU A 836 1.35 -35.63 14.78
N ILE A 837 1.65 -35.27 16.03
CA ILE A 837 3.01 -35.04 16.54
C ILE A 837 3.34 -35.91 17.75
N THR A 838 2.57 -35.84 18.84
CA THR A 838 3.01 -36.39 20.14
C THR A 838 3.11 -37.91 20.12
N CYS A 839 2.03 -38.60 19.74
CA CYS A 839 2.01 -40.06 19.66
C CYS A 839 2.97 -40.63 18.60
N PRO A 840 3.06 -40.12 17.35
CA PRO A 840 4.04 -40.66 16.39
C PRO A 840 5.49 -40.47 16.85
N THR A 841 5.83 -39.32 17.46
CA THR A 841 7.20 -39.04 17.95
C THR A 841 7.58 -39.94 19.11
N TYR A 842 6.71 -40.06 20.12
CA TYR A 842 6.88 -40.97 21.24
C TYR A 842 6.95 -42.44 20.79
N LEU A 843 6.08 -42.87 19.87
CA LEU A 843 6.04 -44.25 19.40
C LEU A 843 7.25 -44.59 18.53
N PHE A 844 7.78 -43.65 17.73
CA PHE A 844 9.04 -43.84 17.00
C PHE A 844 10.21 -44.04 17.97
N ALA A 845 10.38 -43.14 18.95
CA ALA A 845 11.43 -43.24 19.96
C ALA A 845 11.35 -44.55 20.77
N LYS A 846 10.13 -44.98 21.12
CA LYS A 846 9.86 -46.24 21.82
C LYS A 846 10.21 -47.48 20.99
N LEU A 847 9.83 -47.51 19.71
CA LEU A 847 10.16 -48.63 18.81
C LEU A 847 11.66 -48.68 18.46
N PHE A 848 12.31 -47.51 18.34
CA PHE A 848 13.76 -47.40 18.21
C PHE A 848 14.47 -47.94 19.46
N ALA A 849 14.07 -47.54 20.66
CA ALA A 849 14.63 -48.03 21.93
C ALA A 849 14.49 -49.56 22.12
N GLN A 850 13.44 -50.16 21.55
CA GLN A 850 13.25 -51.62 21.57
C GLN A 850 14.12 -52.39 20.57
N ASN A 851 14.73 -51.73 19.58
CA ASN A 851 15.41 -52.37 18.45
C ASN A 851 16.85 -51.89 18.16
N THR A 852 17.29 -50.79 18.77
CA THR A 852 18.66 -50.27 18.75
C THR A 852 19.65 -51.21 19.45
N ALA A 853 20.96 -50.96 19.31
CA ALA A 853 21.98 -51.68 20.10
C ALA A 853 21.83 -51.37 21.61
N LYS A 854 22.13 -52.34 22.49
CA LYS A 854 21.84 -52.24 23.95
C LYS A 854 22.67 -51.16 24.66
N GLU A 855 23.78 -50.81 24.05
CA GLU A 855 24.75 -49.80 24.46
C GLU A 855 24.37 -48.37 24.02
N ASN A 856 23.34 -48.20 23.18
CA ASN A 856 22.89 -46.88 22.72
C ASN A 856 21.84 -46.29 23.67
N ASN A 857 22.02 -45.01 24.02
CA ASN A 857 21.04 -44.28 24.82
C ASN A 857 19.90 -43.73 23.95
N VAL A 858 18.70 -43.72 24.53
CA VAL A 858 17.51 -43.05 23.96
C VAL A 858 16.93 -42.14 25.03
N PHE A 859 16.84 -40.85 24.74
CA PHE A 859 16.22 -39.85 25.62
C PHE A 859 14.93 -39.33 25.01
N PHE A 860 13.93 -39.05 25.86
CA PHE A 860 12.71 -38.37 25.46
C PHE A 860 12.52 -37.11 26.33
N TYR A 861 12.21 -35.96 25.71
CA TYR A 861 11.88 -34.71 26.41
C TYR A 861 10.43 -34.29 26.17
N GLU A 862 9.89 -33.52 27.10
CA GLU A 862 8.65 -32.77 26.97
C GLU A 862 8.98 -31.31 27.30
N TRP A 863 8.71 -30.39 26.38
CA TRP A 863 9.04 -28.97 26.53
C TRP A 863 7.81 -28.19 27.03
N THR A 864 7.90 -27.76 28.29
CA THR A 864 6.85 -27.05 29.03
C THR A 864 7.26 -25.61 29.41
N TYR A 865 8.32 -25.08 28.79
CA TYR A 865 8.78 -23.71 29.07
C TYR A 865 8.19 -22.69 28.08
N LYS A 866 7.55 -21.66 28.64
CA LYS A 866 6.88 -20.57 27.93
C LYS A 866 7.76 -19.32 27.92
N SER A 867 7.95 -18.70 26.75
CA SER A 867 8.84 -17.56 26.54
C SER A 867 8.33 -16.22 27.07
N SER A 868 7.01 -16.03 27.07
CA SER A 868 6.36 -14.72 27.18
C SER A 868 4.90 -14.86 27.61
N ASP A 869 4.34 -13.77 28.15
CA ASP A 869 2.96 -13.74 28.69
C ASP A 869 2.02 -12.85 27.87
N THR A 870 2.21 -12.75 26.55
CA THR A 870 1.26 -12.03 25.69
C THR A 870 -0.10 -12.72 25.70
N PRO A 871 -1.20 -12.02 25.35
CA PRO A 871 -2.53 -12.64 25.23
C PRO A 871 -2.58 -13.80 24.22
N ILE A 872 -1.69 -13.80 23.22
CA ILE A 872 -1.56 -14.89 22.24
C ILE A 872 -0.85 -16.09 22.87
N ASP A 873 0.24 -15.88 23.62
CA ASP A 873 0.94 -16.98 24.32
C ASP A 873 0.04 -17.59 25.43
N GLN A 874 -0.82 -16.79 26.05
CA GLN A 874 -1.83 -17.27 27.00
C GLN A 874 -2.94 -18.11 26.32
N LEU A 875 -3.19 -17.89 25.02
CA LEU A 875 -4.17 -18.65 24.23
C LEU A 875 -3.58 -19.93 23.62
N LEU A 876 -2.32 -19.89 23.20
CA LEU A 876 -1.63 -21.00 22.50
C LEU A 876 -0.81 -21.91 23.42
N GLY A 877 -0.46 -21.47 24.63
CA GLY A 877 0.37 -22.26 25.55
C GLY A 877 1.78 -22.49 25.02
N VAL A 878 2.38 -23.63 25.36
CA VAL A 878 3.71 -24.02 24.84
C VAL A 878 3.50 -24.81 23.55
N THR A 879 3.46 -24.07 22.43
CA THR A 879 3.07 -24.56 21.10
C THR A 879 4.21 -25.22 20.32
N HIS A 880 3.89 -25.83 19.17
CA HIS A 880 4.84 -26.43 18.23
C HIS A 880 6.04 -25.51 17.93
N GLY A 881 7.26 -26.02 18.13
CA GLY A 881 8.50 -25.27 17.89
C GLY A 881 8.89 -24.25 18.98
N ALA A 882 8.20 -24.21 20.13
CA ALA A 882 8.53 -23.30 21.25
C ALA A 882 9.94 -23.52 21.84
N GLU A 883 10.59 -24.66 21.61
CA GLU A 883 11.98 -24.92 21.99
C GLU A 883 13.02 -24.25 21.07
N LEU A 884 12.62 -23.90 19.83
CA LEU A 884 13.54 -23.44 18.77
C LEU A 884 14.36 -22.18 19.09
N PRO A 885 13.89 -21.17 19.83
CA PRO A 885 14.71 -20.01 20.21
C PRO A 885 15.82 -20.37 21.21
N TYR A 886 15.56 -21.35 22.08
CA TYR A 886 16.44 -21.72 23.20
C TYR A 886 17.60 -22.60 22.75
N LYS A 887 17.37 -23.45 21.75
CA LYS A 887 18.34 -24.43 21.24
C LYS A 887 19.65 -23.82 20.73
N THR A 888 19.58 -22.68 20.05
CA THR A 888 20.76 -21.91 19.58
C THR A 888 21.11 -20.75 20.51
N GLY A 889 20.56 -20.71 21.73
CA GLY A 889 20.84 -19.67 22.72
C GLY A 889 20.40 -18.26 22.30
N PHE A 890 19.48 -18.14 21.34
CA PHE A 890 19.08 -16.86 20.76
C PHE A 890 18.00 -16.17 21.63
N ILE A 891 18.37 -15.82 22.86
CA ILE A 891 17.52 -15.06 23.80
C ILE A 891 17.57 -13.56 23.43
N GLY A 892 17.20 -13.25 22.19
CA GLY A 892 16.93 -11.89 21.73
C GLY A 892 15.54 -11.46 22.19
N LYS A 893 15.40 -10.24 22.71
CA LYS A 893 14.07 -9.68 23.03
C LYS A 893 13.21 -9.66 21.77
N MET A 894 12.05 -10.31 21.81
CA MET A 894 10.95 -9.87 20.95
C MET A 894 10.64 -8.42 21.31
N ALA A 895 10.71 -7.52 20.33
CA ALA A 895 10.30 -6.14 20.53
C ALA A 895 8.77 -6.12 20.66
N ALA A 896 8.27 -5.69 21.81
CA ALA A 896 6.88 -5.25 21.90
C ALA A 896 6.74 -3.99 21.03
N PHE A 897 5.76 -3.98 20.13
CA PHE A 897 5.26 -2.75 19.54
C PHE A 897 4.35 -2.06 20.57
N ASP A 898 4.95 -1.20 21.39
CA ASP A 898 4.24 -0.16 22.14
C ASP A 898 4.31 1.13 21.32
N GLY A 899 3.16 1.59 20.80
CA GLY A 899 3.04 2.79 19.95
C GLY A 899 2.28 2.51 18.66
#